data_AF-A0AAN6XXF6-F1
#
_entry.id   AF-A0AAN6XXF6-F1
#
_cell.length_a   1.000
_cell.length_b   1.000
_cell.length_c   1.000
_cell.angle_alpha   90.00
_cell.angle_beta   90.00
_cell.angle_gamma   90.00
#
_symmetry.space_group_name_H-M   'P 1'
#
loop_
_entity.id
_entity.type
_entity.pdbx_description
1 polymer ?
#
loop_
_entity_poly.entity_id
_entity_poly.type
_entity_poly.pdbx_seq_one_letter_code
_entity_poly.pdbx_strand_id
1 'polypeptide(L)'
;MLVPGRKPSWQQQLRGTKAIEALKTGQPNRFPLDDVHRIGTWLLKEKSPTTTFRKRLLVARTEECDQILANELLTVKGELYVHEAAIVTFISLLSYEQARGQVFSIRPSSVTDPSDLFFDHRLSAYLQCIILSGHLNPDVCSEYEVTAARELLGVAAGTTKDFPSILGLLQAIGKEECEALLPVALVKKVLKKSHYRTNLIRELETLRRQRKWFDAYKLAHDLRNVIGLPRADRLLRDIFPQYPMWAAWRPNVRRIMSWEGVHLAPYRSQLGPVLDLEGPDTTGQQRGMLRISSPGAFAGLGRPEFSNDRHILDRLLDDLDTCLSIGPGSVELLIALCIESKGISTRALEQLESALGLRHDQSSQALANLTRSVSSKPNSTINTWAFSSALPILTVYPQLRKSYGDMYDIARRGPDVLSTAQRQFCQSLAENRVNDRLAEGILALGSALLYAHWLHEHWQPAYVDMLSNFPTEQETRSMLNMLEQTTSTSTRLGALDFLATRVGGTLLLRTTSSASTSTLSSTSTELPATPFSSASSSSSSGSPFSIPITPPTPIVITEDPIWYAKLDIERENFRRLLRGSIMRELDNKITTVCLKQSLAESDGFIREVSRIMIGNTDQVCVNMAKFLGNWAPPAGTAASWNSGSAAARVRVLNDCWKNLLLEMMRRRPPGMLDRCAEQLGLRTWEDWLDNLGRVFADNRHLQREAEMAGAGVAGFTNEKVAELTEEKRRNAMGRSGSGATASTGVSSAGGRA
;
A
#
# COMPACT_ATOMS: atom_id res chain seq x y z
N MET A 1 -65.44 30.03 -0.23
CA MET A 1 -65.93 29.96 -1.62
C MET A 1 -64.76 30.08 -2.57
N LEU A 2 -64.29 28.97 -3.15
CA LEU A 2 -63.27 28.94 -4.21
C LEU A 2 -64.00 29.20 -5.53
N VAL A 3 -63.60 30.24 -6.27
CA VAL A 3 -64.12 30.51 -7.61
C VAL A 3 -63.70 29.33 -8.51
N PRO A 4 -64.63 28.54 -9.06
CA PRO A 4 -64.29 27.45 -9.97
C PRO A 4 -63.78 28.04 -11.29
N GLY A 5 -62.62 27.57 -11.77
CA GLY A 5 -62.32 27.61 -13.20
C GLY A 5 -61.18 28.49 -13.70
N ARG A 6 -60.35 29.12 -12.85
CA ARG A 6 -59.06 29.69 -13.32
C ARG A 6 -57.97 28.64 -13.19
N LYS A 7 -57.45 28.17 -14.33
CA LYS A 7 -56.23 27.36 -14.37
C LYS A 7 -55.10 28.14 -13.66
N PRO A 8 -54.29 27.50 -12.80
CA PRO A 8 -53.19 28.15 -12.12
C PRO A 8 -52.22 28.76 -13.15
N SER A 9 -51.69 29.95 -12.85
CA SER A 9 -50.68 30.56 -13.72
C SER A 9 -49.48 29.61 -13.86
N TRP A 10 -48.75 29.69 -14.97
CA TRP A 10 -47.57 28.83 -15.19
C TRP A 10 -46.58 28.93 -14.02
N GLN A 11 -46.45 30.10 -13.39
CA GLN A 11 -45.64 30.34 -12.21
C GLN A 11 -46.16 29.53 -10.99
N GLN A 12 -47.47 29.46 -10.77
CA GLN A 12 -48.06 28.66 -9.70
C GLN A 12 -47.89 27.16 -9.97
N GLN A 13 -48.02 26.73 -11.22
CA GLN A 13 -47.74 25.35 -11.62
C GLN A 13 -46.27 25.00 -11.35
N LEU A 14 -45.34 25.87 -11.75
CA LEU A 14 -43.91 25.71 -11.49
C LEU A 14 -43.60 25.64 -9.99
N ARG A 15 -44.22 26.52 -9.18
CA ARG A 15 -44.10 26.48 -7.71
C ARG A 15 -44.67 25.20 -7.08
N GLY A 16 -45.63 24.55 -7.73
CA GLY A 16 -46.19 23.26 -7.30
C GLY A 16 -45.31 22.06 -7.63
N THR A 17 -44.25 22.22 -8.43
CA THR A 17 -43.30 21.14 -8.75
C THR A 17 -42.23 20.97 -7.67
N LYS A 18 -41.50 19.85 -7.74
CA LYS A 18 -40.30 19.60 -6.91
C LYS A 18 -39.06 20.36 -7.40
N ALA A 19 -39.15 21.19 -8.45
CA ALA A 19 -38.02 21.89 -9.05
C ALA A 19 -37.33 22.84 -8.06
N ILE A 20 -38.13 23.62 -7.32
CA ILE A 20 -37.60 24.57 -6.33
C ILE A 20 -36.86 23.85 -5.20
N GLU A 21 -37.39 22.71 -4.74
CA GLU A 21 -36.77 21.90 -3.69
C GLU A 21 -35.45 21.26 -4.17
N ALA A 22 -35.43 20.75 -5.41
CA ALA A 22 -34.21 20.21 -6.01
C ALA A 22 -33.11 21.26 -6.12
N LEU A 23 -33.44 22.48 -6.59
CA LEU A 23 -32.50 23.60 -6.67
C LEU A 23 -31.97 24.00 -5.30
N LYS A 24 -32.86 24.14 -4.30
CA LYS A 24 -32.50 24.46 -2.91
C LYS A 24 -31.55 23.44 -2.29
N THR A 25 -31.75 22.16 -2.60
CA THR A 25 -30.95 21.06 -2.02
C THR A 25 -29.65 20.79 -2.75
N GLY A 26 -29.37 21.45 -3.89
CA GLY A 26 -28.14 21.21 -4.63
C GLY A 26 -28.14 19.90 -5.43
N GLN A 27 -29.31 19.31 -5.70
CA GLN A 27 -29.40 17.95 -6.28
C GLN A 27 -29.99 17.99 -7.69
N PRO A 28 -29.18 18.22 -8.74
CA PRO A 28 -29.68 18.33 -10.11
C PRO A 28 -30.36 17.05 -10.58
N ASN A 29 -29.93 15.88 -10.10
CA ASN A 29 -30.52 14.58 -10.47
C ASN A 29 -31.95 14.38 -9.94
N ARG A 30 -32.40 15.20 -8.96
CA ARG A 30 -33.78 15.18 -8.44
C ARG A 30 -34.68 16.21 -9.11
N PHE A 31 -34.15 17.00 -10.04
CA PHE A 31 -34.93 18.02 -10.72
C PHE A 31 -35.98 17.36 -11.64
N PRO A 32 -37.27 17.70 -11.52
CA PRO A 32 -38.34 17.05 -12.27
C PRO A 32 -38.41 17.61 -13.71
N LEU A 33 -37.43 17.22 -14.54
CA LEU A 33 -37.27 17.72 -15.91
C LEU A 33 -38.55 17.56 -16.75
N ASP A 34 -39.23 16.42 -16.65
CA ASP A 34 -40.44 16.14 -17.43
C ASP A 34 -41.61 17.06 -17.07
N ASP A 35 -41.81 17.33 -15.77
CA ASP A 35 -42.87 18.21 -15.29
C ASP A 35 -42.61 19.66 -15.72
N VAL A 36 -41.36 20.09 -15.59
CA VAL A 36 -40.91 21.42 -15.97
C VAL A 36 -41.01 21.61 -17.49
N HIS A 37 -40.56 20.65 -18.29
CA HIS A 37 -40.68 20.70 -19.75
C HIS A 37 -42.16 20.71 -20.20
N ARG A 38 -43.04 19.98 -19.49
CA ARG A 38 -44.48 20.00 -19.75
C ARG A 38 -45.09 21.38 -19.53
N ILE A 39 -44.67 22.11 -18.48
CA ILE A 39 -45.13 23.49 -18.23
C ILE A 39 -44.69 24.41 -19.38
N GLY A 40 -43.44 24.29 -19.84
CA GLY A 40 -42.93 25.08 -20.97
C GLY A 40 -43.66 24.81 -22.29
N THR A 41 -43.86 23.55 -22.64
CA THR A 41 -44.59 23.17 -23.87
C THR A 41 -46.08 23.53 -23.80
N TRP A 42 -46.67 23.48 -22.61
CA TRP A 42 -48.03 23.94 -22.36
C TRP A 42 -48.19 25.44 -22.64
N LEU A 43 -47.21 26.27 -22.22
CA LEU A 43 -47.18 27.72 -22.50
C LEU A 43 -47.20 28.06 -23.99
N LEU A 44 -46.57 27.23 -24.85
CA LEU A 44 -46.60 27.45 -26.30
C LEU A 44 -47.93 27.06 -26.95
N LYS A 45 -48.64 26.08 -26.39
CA LYS A 45 -49.86 25.50 -26.97
C LYS A 45 -51.14 26.20 -26.51
N GLU A 46 -51.18 26.67 -25.27
CA GLU A 46 -52.42 27.20 -24.69
C GLU A 46 -52.62 28.68 -25.03
N LYS A 47 -53.78 29.03 -25.61
CA LYS A 47 -54.25 30.41 -25.74
C LYS A 47 -54.60 30.93 -24.35
N SER A 48 -53.59 31.28 -23.56
CA SER A 48 -53.78 31.72 -22.18
C SER A 48 -54.63 33.00 -22.13
N PRO A 49 -55.72 33.05 -21.34
CA PRO A 49 -56.65 34.18 -21.35
C PRO A 49 -56.15 35.41 -20.58
N THR A 50 -55.01 35.37 -19.88
CA THR A 50 -54.62 36.38 -18.88
C THR A 50 -53.26 37.05 -19.08
N THR A 51 -52.50 36.76 -20.14
CA THR A 51 -51.21 37.43 -20.42
C THR A 51 -51.10 37.82 -21.90
N THR A 52 -50.07 38.59 -22.24
CA THR A 52 -49.65 39.07 -23.56
C THR A 52 -49.65 38.02 -24.68
N PHE A 53 -49.74 36.72 -24.34
CA PHE A 53 -49.88 35.56 -25.23
C PHE A 53 -51.20 35.48 -26.02
N ARG A 54 -52.11 36.45 -25.83
CA ARG A 54 -53.54 36.32 -26.12
C ARG A 54 -53.97 36.00 -27.56
N LYS A 55 -53.09 35.99 -28.57
CA LYS A 55 -53.52 35.81 -29.98
C LYS A 55 -52.58 35.04 -30.92
N ARG A 56 -51.37 34.63 -30.52
CA ARG A 56 -50.39 34.06 -31.46
C ARG A 56 -49.89 32.70 -30.99
N LEU A 57 -49.84 31.74 -31.91
CA LEU A 57 -49.20 30.45 -31.70
C LEU A 57 -47.70 30.70 -31.73
N LEU A 58 -47.03 30.63 -30.58
CA LEU A 58 -45.59 30.88 -30.53
C LEU A 58 -44.86 29.66 -31.05
N VAL A 59 -43.96 29.89 -32.00
CA VAL A 59 -43.06 28.88 -32.53
C VAL A 59 -41.79 28.95 -31.69
N ALA A 60 -41.40 27.82 -31.07
CA ALA A 60 -40.17 27.72 -30.31
C ALA A 60 -38.96 28.14 -31.16
N ARG A 61 -37.93 28.70 -30.52
CA ARG A 61 -36.67 29.13 -31.13
C ARG A 61 -36.83 30.24 -32.19
N THR A 62 -37.86 31.08 -32.02
CA THR A 62 -38.03 32.30 -32.82
C THR A 62 -37.82 33.54 -31.96
N GLU A 63 -37.39 34.64 -32.58
CA GLU A 63 -37.15 35.92 -31.90
C GLU A 63 -38.40 36.43 -31.15
N GLU A 64 -39.59 36.25 -31.74
CA GLU A 64 -40.85 36.60 -31.08
C GLU A 64 -41.09 35.77 -29.80
N CYS A 65 -40.80 34.46 -29.84
CA CYS A 65 -40.90 33.59 -28.67
C CYS A 65 -39.87 33.98 -27.60
N ASP A 66 -38.63 34.27 -28.01
CA ASP A 66 -37.55 34.70 -27.13
C ASP A 66 -37.90 35.97 -26.36
N GLN A 67 -38.44 36.99 -27.05
CA GLN A 67 -38.78 38.27 -26.44
C GLN A 67 -39.93 38.14 -25.44
N ILE A 68 -40.94 37.31 -25.76
CA ILE A 68 -42.08 37.08 -24.87
C ILE A 68 -41.64 36.29 -23.62
N LEU A 69 -40.90 35.20 -23.79
CA LEU A 69 -40.42 34.39 -22.67
C LEU A 69 -39.44 35.16 -21.78
N ALA A 70 -38.61 36.03 -22.36
CA ALA A 70 -37.75 36.94 -21.59
C ALA A 70 -38.55 37.91 -20.71
N ASN A 71 -39.63 38.50 -21.24
CA ASN A 71 -40.52 39.37 -20.47
C ASN A 71 -41.21 38.61 -19.32
N GLU A 72 -41.59 37.35 -19.54
CA GLU A 72 -42.15 36.51 -18.48
C GLU A 72 -41.12 36.17 -17.40
N LEU A 73 -39.85 35.93 -17.75
CA LEU A 73 -38.77 35.71 -16.76
C LEU A 73 -38.58 36.92 -15.84
N LEU A 74 -38.74 38.14 -16.34
CA LEU A 74 -38.65 39.37 -15.52
C LEU A 74 -39.69 39.40 -14.39
N THR A 75 -40.86 38.76 -14.58
CA THR A 75 -41.92 38.72 -13.55
C THR A 75 -41.55 37.91 -12.32
N VAL A 76 -40.60 36.98 -12.44
CA VAL A 76 -40.14 36.09 -11.35
C VAL A 76 -38.72 36.40 -10.89
N LYS A 77 -38.05 37.43 -11.43
CA LYS A 77 -36.66 37.79 -11.14
C LYS A 77 -36.35 38.04 -9.65
N GLY A 78 -37.35 38.40 -8.85
CA GLY A 78 -37.22 38.59 -7.39
C GLY A 78 -37.20 37.29 -6.57
N GLU A 79 -37.57 36.15 -7.15
CA GLU A 79 -37.66 34.86 -6.47
C GLU A 79 -36.56 33.92 -7.00
N LEU A 80 -35.36 33.94 -6.39
CA LEU A 80 -34.15 33.24 -6.86
C LEU A 80 -34.41 31.86 -7.49
N TYR A 81 -34.89 30.90 -6.69
CA TYR A 81 -35.13 29.52 -7.13
C TYR A 81 -36.29 29.36 -8.12
N VAL A 82 -37.26 30.28 -8.11
CA VAL A 82 -38.38 30.26 -9.07
C VAL A 82 -37.91 30.79 -10.41
N HIS A 83 -37.10 31.85 -10.42
CA HIS A 83 -36.47 32.40 -11.61
C HIS A 83 -35.55 31.37 -12.29
N GLU A 84 -34.72 30.68 -11.51
CA GLU A 84 -33.84 29.63 -12.02
C GLU A 84 -34.60 28.42 -12.58
N ALA A 85 -35.63 27.95 -11.85
CA ALA A 85 -36.52 26.91 -12.38
C ALA A 85 -37.23 27.36 -13.67
N ALA A 86 -37.62 28.64 -13.76
CA ALA A 86 -38.24 29.21 -14.96
C ALA A 86 -37.26 29.29 -16.14
N ILE A 87 -35.98 29.63 -15.89
CA ILE A 87 -34.93 29.57 -16.92
C ILE A 87 -34.81 28.15 -17.47
N VAL A 88 -34.68 27.14 -16.60
CA VAL A 88 -34.62 25.71 -16.99
C VAL A 88 -35.89 25.30 -17.76
N THR A 89 -37.06 25.82 -17.39
CA THR A 89 -38.34 25.60 -18.09
C THR A 89 -38.28 26.08 -19.54
N PHE A 90 -37.66 27.24 -19.79
CA PHE A 90 -37.71 27.91 -21.09
C PHE A 90 -36.51 27.58 -21.99
N ILE A 91 -35.42 27.01 -21.48
CA ILE A 91 -34.21 26.71 -22.25
C ILE A 91 -34.45 25.88 -23.52
N SER A 92 -35.35 24.89 -23.49
CA SER A 92 -35.64 24.09 -24.69
C SER A 92 -36.46 24.86 -25.74
N LEU A 93 -37.07 25.98 -25.35
CA LEU A 93 -37.99 26.78 -26.16
C LEU A 93 -37.33 28.04 -26.75
N LEU A 94 -36.26 28.52 -26.11
CA LEU A 94 -35.51 29.71 -26.53
C LEU A 94 -34.55 29.38 -27.67
N SER A 95 -34.19 30.38 -28.49
CA SER A 95 -33.06 30.27 -29.42
C SER A 95 -31.74 30.05 -28.67
N TYR A 96 -30.70 29.59 -29.37
CA TYR A 96 -29.38 29.35 -28.77
C TYR A 96 -28.83 30.59 -28.04
N GLU A 97 -28.85 31.75 -28.70
CA GLU A 97 -28.31 32.99 -28.14
C GLU A 97 -29.10 33.42 -26.89
N GLN A 98 -30.43 33.36 -26.97
CA GLN A 98 -31.27 33.77 -25.85
C GLN A 98 -31.18 32.79 -24.68
N ALA A 99 -31.20 31.47 -24.93
CA ALA A 99 -31.03 30.46 -23.89
C ALA A 99 -29.71 30.64 -23.15
N ARG A 100 -28.61 30.79 -23.90
CA ARG A 100 -27.26 31.01 -23.34
C ARG A 100 -27.17 32.34 -22.58
N GLY A 101 -27.79 33.40 -23.10
CA GLY A 101 -27.89 34.70 -22.42
C GLY A 101 -28.64 34.63 -21.10
N GLN A 102 -29.74 33.86 -21.02
CA GLN A 102 -30.49 33.67 -19.77
C GLN A 102 -29.69 32.88 -18.73
N VAL A 103 -29.02 31.80 -19.13
CA VAL A 103 -28.11 31.07 -18.23
C VAL A 103 -27.00 31.99 -17.74
N PHE A 104 -26.40 32.81 -18.62
CA PHE A 104 -25.37 33.76 -18.24
C PHE A 104 -25.87 34.84 -17.25
N SER A 105 -27.14 35.26 -17.38
CA SER A 105 -27.71 36.35 -16.57
C SER A 105 -27.80 36.04 -15.06
N ILE A 106 -27.87 34.77 -14.70
CA ILE A 106 -27.91 34.30 -13.29
C ILE A 106 -26.52 34.01 -12.72
N ARG A 107 -25.45 34.19 -13.51
CA ARG A 107 -24.08 33.99 -13.05
C ARG A 107 -23.78 34.93 -11.88
N PRO A 108 -23.24 34.42 -10.75
CA PRO A 108 -22.79 35.26 -9.65
C PRO A 108 -21.79 36.31 -10.16
N SER A 109 -21.98 37.58 -9.79
CA SER A 109 -21.06 38.64 -10.22
C SER A 109 -19.64 38.35 -9.73
N SER A 110 -18.66 38.64 -10.59
CA SER A 110 -17.24 38.53 -10.24
C SER A 110 -16.87 39.45 -9.06
N VAL A 111 -17.61 40.55 -8.90
CA VAL A 111 -17.39 41.58 -7.88
C VAL A 111 -17.99 41.21 -6.51
N THR A 112 -18.99 40.33 -6.45
CA THR A 112 -19.63 39.96 -5.17
C THR A 112 -18.58 39.38 -4.22
N ASP A 113 -18.55 39.76 -2.95
CA ASP A 113 -17.62 39.15 -1.99
C ASP A 113 -17.98 37.66 -1.81
N PRO A 114 -17.04 36.69 -1.84
CA PRO A 114 -17.34 35.31 -1.45
C PRO A 114 -17.87 35.17 -0.01
N SER A 115 -17.72 36.18 0.84
CA SER A 115 -18.33 36.27 2.18
C SER A 115 -19.84 36.52 2.16
N ASP A 116 -20.42 36.88 1.01
CA ASP A 116 -21.86 37.07 0.85
C ASP A 116 -22.63 35.79 1.20
N LEU A 117 -23.56 35.91 2.16
CA LEU A 117 -24.39 34.82 2.70
C LEU A 117 -25.20 34.09 1.61
N PHE A 118 -25.48 34.75 0.49
CA PHE A 118 -26.24 34.20 -0.63
C PHE A 118 -25.35 33.77 -1.79
N PHE A 119 -24.02 33.89 -1.70
CA PHE A 119 -23.11 33.46 -2.76
C PHE A 119 -23.26 31.97 -3.06
N ASP A 120 -23.29 31.12 -2.03
CA ASP A 120 -23.32 29.66 -2.20
C ASP A 120 -24.64 29.19 -2.82
N HIS A 121 -25.75 29.80 -2.40
CA HIS A 121 -27.06 29.52 -2.96
C HIS A 121 -27.14 29.90 -4.45
N ARG A 122 -26.69 31.13 -4.80
CA ARG A 122 -26.66 31.60 -6.20
C ARG A 122 -25.70 30.79 -7.06
N LEU A 123 -24.53 30.45 -6.53
CA LEU A 123 -23.55 29.61 -7.23
C LEU A 123 -24.11 28.22 -7.47
N SER A 124 -24.66 27.58 -6.43
CA SER A 124 -25.23 26.23 -6.53
C SER A 124 -26.31 26.17 -7.59
N ALA A 125 -27.24 27.12 -7.57
CA ALA A 125 -28.32 27.13 -8.54
C ALA A 125 -27.87 27.52 -9.94
N TYR A 126 -26.88 28.42 -10.09
CA TYR A 126 -26.24 28.70 -11.37
C TYR A 126 -25.61 27.45 -12.00
N LEU A 127 -24.82 26.70 -11.23
CA LEU A 127 -24.16 25.48 -11.70
C LEU A 127 -25.19 24.39 -12.04
N GLN A 128 -26.25 24.25 -11.24
CA GLN A 128 -27.36 23.35 -11.54
C GLN A 128 -28.07 23.75 -12.84
N CYS A 129 -28.29 25.04 -13.08
CA CYS A 129 -28.86 25.51 -14.34
C CYS A 129 -28.00 25.11 -15.53
N ILE A 130 -26.67 25.25 -15.48
CA ILE A 130 -25.78 24.80 -16.57
C ILE A 130 -25.96 23.30 -16.83
N ILE A 131 -25.94 22.47 -15.77
CA ILE A 131 -26.08 21.01 -15.87
C ILE A 131 -27.42 20.62 -16.49
N LEU A 132 -28.52 21.19 -15.99
CA LEU A 132 -29.87 20.92 -16.49
C LEU A 132 -30.07 21.43 -17.93
N SER A 133 -29.46 22.57 -18.27
CA SER A 133 -29.50 23.15 -19.62
C SER A 133 -28.86 22.21 -20.63
N GLY A 134 -27.69 21.65 -20.32
CA GLY A 134 -27.01 20.72 -21.21
C GLY A 134 -27.77 19.41 -21.41
N HIS A 135 -28.51 18.93 -20.41
CA HIS A 135 -29.39 17.76 -20.58
C HIS A 135 -30.62 18.05 -21.45
N LEU A 136 -31.19 19.26 -21.35
CA LEU A 136 -32.39 19.64 -22.12
C LEU A 136 -32.07 20.09 -23.55
N ASN A 137 -30.95 20.77 -23.73
CA ASN A 137 -30.52 21.33 -25.01
C ASN A 137 -28.97 21.30 -25.09
N PRO A 138 -28.38 20.19 -25.58
CA PRO A 138 -26.93 20.03 -25.70
C PRO A 138 -26.25 21.10 -26.55
N ASP A 139 -27.01 21.78 -27.43
CA ASP A 139 -26.49 22.89 -28.23
C ASP A 139 -26.15 24.10 -27.36
N VAL A 140 -26.86 24.34 -26.25
CA VAL A 140 -26.71 25.52 -25.39
C VAL A 140 -25.50 25.43 -24.47
N CYS A 141 -25.26 24.24 -23.91
CA CYS A 141 -24.15 23.94 -23.02
C CYS A 141 -23.41 22.69 -23.50
N SER A 142 -22.13 22.85 -23.80
CA SER A 142 -21.25 21.74 -24.18
C SER A 142 -21.10 20.71 -23.05
N GLU A 143 -20.73 19.48 -23.40
CA GLU A 143 -20.47 18.41 -22.42
C GLU A 143 -19.35 18.79 -21.42
N TYR A 144 -18.36 19.57 -21.87
CA TYR A 144 -17.29 20.09 -21.01
C TYR A 144 -17.81 21.10 -20.00
N GLU A 145 -18.70 22.03 -20.40
CA GLU A 145 -19.32 22.98 -19.48
C GLU A 145 -20.18 22.27 -18.42
N VAL A 146 -20.94 21.24 -18.84
CA VAL A 146 -21.76 20.42 -17.92
C VAL A 146 -20.87 19.67 -16.93
N THR A 147 -19.78 19.06 -17.41
CA THR A 147 -18.84 18.32 -16.57
C THR A 147 -18.15 19.26 -15.58
N ALA A 148 -17.64 20.40 -16.05
CA ALA A 148 -17.03 21.41 -15.19
C ALA A 148 -18.01 21.95 -14.14
N ALA A 149 -19.27 22.22 -14.53
CA ALA A 149 -20.29 22.70 -13.60
C ALA A 149 -20.62 21.66 -12.52
N ARG A 150 -20.71 20.37 -12.90
CA ARG A 150 -20.96 19.26 -11.97
C ARG A 150 -19.84 19.12 -10.94
N GLU A 151 -18.59 19.11 -11.39
CA GLU A 151 -17.45 19.00 -10.49
C GLU A 151 -17.35 20.24 -9.58
N LEU A 152 -17.52 21.45 -10.13
CA LEU A 152 -17.48 22.68 -9.35
C LEU A 152 -18.62 22.76 -8.30
N LEU A 153 -19.79 22.22 -8.62
CA LEU A 153 -20.91 22.10 -7.68
C LEU A 153 -20.57 21.16 -6.53
N GLY A 154 -19.92 20.02 -6.84
CA GLY A 154 -19.42 19.09 -5.83
C GLY A 154 -18.37 19.72 -4.91
N VAL A 155 -17.54 20.62 -5.44
CA VAL A 155 -16.55 21.36 -4.64
C VAL A 155 -17.23 22.40 -3.76
N ALA A 156 -18.18 23.15 -4.30
CA ALA A 156 -18.94 24.16 -3.55
C ALA A 156 -19.77 23.53 -2.43
N ALA A 157 -20.33 22.34 -2.64
CA ALA A 157 -21.12 21.61 -1.66
C ALA A 157 -20.25 20.87 -0.60
N GLY A 158 -18.92 20.83 -0.76
CA GLY A 158 -18.03 20.07 0.11
C GLY A 158 -18.22 18.55 0.06
N THR A 159 -18.93 18.04 -0.96
CA THR A 159 -19.14 16.61 -1.17
C THR A 159 -17.91 15.95 -1.80
N THR A 160 -17.18 16.71 -2.63
CA THR A 160 -15.88 16.29 -3.16
C THR A 160 -14.78 16.68 -2.17
N LYS A 161 -14.28 15.69 -1.42
CA LYS A 161 -13.13 15.86 -0.53
C LYS A 161 -11.82 15.47 -1.21
N ASP A 162 -11.90 14.66 -2.26
CA ASP A 162 -10.73 14.01 -2.83
C ASP A 162 -10.25 14.79 -4.05
N PHE A 163 -8.93 15.03 -4.09
CA PHE A 163 -8.28 15.72 -5.20
C PHE A 163 -8.58 15.18 -6.61
N PRO A 164 -8.73 13.84 -6.83
CA PRO A 164 -9.15 13.28 -8.11
C PRO A 164 -10.39 13.92 -8.73
N SER A 165 -11.36 14.38 -7.92
CA SER A 165 -12.59 15.01 -8.42
C SER A 165 -12.32 16.35 -9.14
N ILE A 166 -11.31 17.12 -8.73
CA ILE A 166 -10.99 18.41 -9.37
C ILE A 166 -10.20 18.24 -10.65
N LEU A 167 -9.63 17.07 -10.93
CA LEU A 167 -8.96 16.83 -12.21
C LEU A 167 -9.96 16.83 -13.38
N GLY A 168 -11.16 16.28 -13.18
CA GLY A 168 -12.25 16.39 -14.14
C GLY A 168 -12.63 17.86 -14.40
N LEU A 169 -12.71 18.67 -13.35
CA LEU A 169 -12.94 20.11 -13.44
C LEU A 169 -11.85 20.81 -14.26
N LEU A 170 -10.57 20.55 -13.97
CA LEU A 170 -9.43 21.19 -14.62
C LEU A 170 -9.32 20.80 -16.10
N GLN A 171 -9.55 19.54 -16.43
CA GLN A 171 -9.56 19.06 -17.83
C GLN A 171 -10.69 19.72 -18.62
N ALA A 172 -11.90 19.78 -18.04
CA ALA A 172 -13.06 20.40 -18.68
C ALA A 172 -12.89 21.92 -18.85
N ILE A 173 -12.38 22.63 -17.82
CA ILE A 173 -12.12 24.08 -17.89
C ILE A 173 -10.97 24.41 -18.83
N GLY A 174 -10.03 23.48 -19.05
CA GLY A 174 -8.95 23.65 -20.01
C GLY A 174 -9.42 23.89 -21.44
N LYS A 175 -10.68 23.54 -21.76
CA LYS A 175 -11.31 23.78 -23.05
C LYS A 175 -11.83 25.22 -23.17
N GLU A 176 -11.72 25.79 -24.37
CA GLU A 176 -12.06 27.19 -24.63
C GLU A 176 -13.57 27.46 -24.49
N GLU A 177 -14.42 26.47 -24.79
CA GLU A 177 -15.89 26.65 -24.73
C GLU A 177 -16.37 27.02 -23.32
N CYS A 178 -15.63 26.58 -22.28
CA CYS A 178 -15.98 26.81 -20.88
C CYS A 178 -15.76 28.27 -20.40
N GLU A 179 -15.10 29.16 -21.16
CA GLU A 179 -14.78 30.52 -20.67
C GLU A 179 -16.01 31.41 -20.50
N ALA A 180 -17.00 31.27 -21.37
CA ALA A 180 -18.19 32.12 -21.34
C ALA A 180 -19.04 31.87 -20.07
N LEU A 181 -19.35 30.60 -19.77
CA LEU A 181 -20.19 30.24 -18.63
C LEU A 181 -19.39 30.08 -17.34
N LEU A 182 -18.18 29.53 -17.38
CA LEU A 182 -17.40 29.22 -16.19
C LEU A 182 -16.06 29.95 -16.20
N PRO A 183 -16.03 31.30 -16.17
CA PRO A 183 -14.79 32.08 -16.29
C PRO A 183 -13.79 31.74 -15.17
N VAL A 184 -12.49 31.82 -15.47
CA VAL A 184 -11.42 31.44 -14.53
C VAL A 184 -11.55 32.17 -13.19
N ALA A 185 -11.97 33.44 -13.21
CA ALA A 185 -12.18 34.23 -12.00
C ALA A 185 -13.24 33.65 -11.06
N LEU A 186 -14.37 33.15 -11.61
CA LEU A 186 -15.41 32.50 -10.83
C LEU A 186 -14.88 31.20 -10.23
N VAL A 187 -14.26 30.35 -11.05
CA VAL A 187 -13.70 29.06 -10.62
C VAL A 187 -12.67 29.26 -9.51
N LYS A 188 -11.73 30.20 -9.69
CA LYS A 188 -10.71 30.56 -8.68
C LYS A 188 -11.36 30.99 -7.36
N LYS A 189 -12.45 31.74 -7.41
CA LYS A 189 -13.18 32.20 -6.23
C LYS A 189 -13.83 31.03 -5.47
N VAL A 190 -14.45 30.10 -6.19
CA VAL A 190 -15.04 28.88 -5.60
C VAL A 190 -13.95 28.02 -4.94
N LEU A 191 -12.86 27.75 -5.66
CA LEU A 191 -11.73 26.97 -5.14
C LEU A 191 -11.05 27.62 -3.92
N LYS A 192 -10.99 28.96 -3.87
CA LYS A 192 -10.49 29.70 -2.71
C LYS A 192 -11.44 29.55 -1.51
N LYS A 193 -12.75 29.66 -1.73
CA LYS A 193 -13.77 29.54 -0.68
C LYS A 193 -13.84 28.13 -0.08
N SER A 194 -13.69 27.09 -0.90
CA SER A 194 -13.65 25.69 -0.43
C SER A 194 -12.34 25.31 0.27
N HIS A 195 -11.41 26.26 0.47
CA HIS A 195 -10.07 26.02 1.00
C HIS A 195 -9.30 24.92 0.27
N TYR A 196 -9.61 24.69 -1.01
CA TYR A 196 -9.07 23.57 -1.77
C TYR A 196 -7.54 23.58 -1.80
N ARG A 197 -6.94 24.74 -2.09
CA ARG A 197 -5.48 24.94 -2.03
C ARG A 197 -4.88 24.46 -0.71
N THR A 198 -5.44 24.95 0.40
CA THR A 198 -4.89 24.69 1.74
C THR A 198 -5.01 23.22 2.09
N ASN A 199 -6.15 22.60 1.76
CA ASN A 199 -6.38 21.18 2.00
C ASN A 199 -5.44 20.31 1.18
N LEU A 200 -5.31 20.58 -0.12
CA LEU A 200 -4.41 19.86 -1.01
C LEU A 200 -2.95 19.97 -0.58
N ILE A 201 -2.46 21.18 -0.33
CA ILE A 201 -1.07 21.40 0.10
C ILE A 201 -0.85 20.67 1.41
N ARG A 202 -1.76 20.81 2.39
CA ARG A 202 -1.65 20.13 3.68
C ARG A 202 -1.59 18.61 3.52
N GLU A 203 -2.42 18.04 2.67
CA GLU A 203 -2.47 16.60 2.44
C GLU A 203 -1.21 16.09 1.74
N LEU A 204 -0.81 16.70 0.63
CA LEU A 204 0.44 16.35 -0.07
C LEU A 204 1.66 16.54 0.83
N GLU A 205 1.72 17.60 1.63
CA GLU A 205 2.81 17.81 2.61
C GLU A 205 2.80 16.76 3.72
N THR A 206 1.62 16.34 4.18
CA THR A 206 1.49 15.28 5.19
C THR A 206 2.01 13.97 4.62
N LEU A 207 1.58 13.59 3.42
CA LEU A 207 2.02 12.38 2.74
C LEU A 207 3.51 12.44 2.42
N ARG A 208 4.02 13.59 1.99
CA ARG A 208 5.45 13.85 1.76
C ARG A 208 6.27 13.65 3.03
N ARG A 209 5.90 14.28 4.15
CA ARG A 209 6.60 14.13 5.44
C ARG A 209 6.56 12.69 5.94
N GLN A 210 5.45 12.00 5.70
CA GLN A 210 5.28 10.58 6.01
C GLN A 210 5.89 9.66 4.96
N ARG A 211 6.47 10.17 3.88
CA ARG A 211 7.05 9.39 2.76
C ARG A 211 6.10 8.30 2.24
N LYS A 212 4.82 8.64 2.24
CA LYS A 212 3.75 7.84 1.64
C LYS A 212 3.61 8.25 0.17
N TRP A 213 4.61 7.84 -0.61
CA TRP A 213 4.73 8.25 -2.00
C TRP A 213 3.67 7.63 -2.90
N PHE A 214 3.21 6.42 -2.65
CA PHE A 214 2.16 5.83 -3.47
C PHE A 214 0.81 6.53 -3.25
N ASP A 215 0.46 6.85 -2.00
CA ASP A 215 -0.73 7.65 -1.71
C ASP A 215 -0.60 9.07 -2.28
N ALA A 216 0.57 9.71 -2.16
CA ALA A 216 0.82 11.01 -2.78
C ALA A 216 0.71 10.94 -4.32
N TYR A 217 1.18 9.84 -4.93
CA TYR A 217 1.09 9.60 -6.36
C TYR A 217 -0.36 9.44 -6.81
N LYS A 218 -1.19 8.68 -6.10
CA LYS A 218 -2.63 8.57 -6.41
C LYS A 218 -3.31 9.93 -6.48
N LEU A 219 -2.97 10.84 -5.56
CA LEU A 219 -3.47 12.20 -5.60
C LEU A 219 -2.90 12.97 -6.79
N ALA A 220 -1.59 12.99 -6.98
CA ALA A 220 -0.95 13.93 -7.91
C ALA A 220 -0.85 13.44 -9.38
N HIS A 221 -0.89 12.14 -9.66
CA HIS A 221 -0.44 11.58 -10.95
C HIS A 221 -1.19 12.12 -12.17
N ASP A 222 -2.48 12.44 -12.02
CA ASP A 222 -3.35 12.93 -13.09
C ASP A 222 -3.14 14.42 -13.40
N LEU A 223 -2.39 15.17 -12.58
CA LEU A 223 -2.01 16.56 -12.88
C LEU A 223 -1.27 16.69 -14.21
N ARG A 224 -0.59 15.63 -14.65
CA ARG A 224 0.08 15.58 -15.95
C ARG A 224 -0.88 15.77 -17.12
N ASN A 225 -2.14 15.37 -16.98
CA ASN A 225 -3.16 15.46 -18.03
C ASN A 225 -3.65 16.91 -18.22
N VAL A 226 -3.28 17.80 -17.31
CA VAL A 226 -3.61 19.23 -17.35
C VAL A 226 -2.45 20.04 -17.96
N ILE A 227 -1.25 19.45 -18.06
CA ILE A 227 -0.11 20.07 -18.75
C ILE A 227 -0.49 20.28 -20.22
N GLY A 228 -0.31 21.51 -20.71
CA GLY A 228 -0.64 21.87 -22.09
C GLY A 228 -2.05 22.45 -22.27
N LEU A 229 -2.88 22.49 -21.23
CA LEU A 229 -4.16 23.21 -21.23
C LEU A 229 -3.94 24.63 -20.67
N PRO A 230 -3.81 25.69 -21.50
CA PRO A 230 -3.30 26.99 -21.05
C PRO A 230 -4.14 27.62 -19.92
N ARG A 231 -5.45 27.39 -19.97
CA ARG A 231 -6.41 27.95 -19.02
C ARG A 231 -6.34 27.26 -17.66
N ALA A 232 -6.27 25.94 -17.65
CA ALA A 232 -6.11 25.16 -16.43
C ALA A 232 -4.71 25.33 -15.83
N ASP A 233 -3.68 25.45 -16.67
CA ASP A 233 -2.30 25.76 -16.27
C ASP A 233 -2.21 27.09 -15.52
N ARG A 234 -2.80 28.17 -16.07
CA ARG A 234 -2.88 29.48 -15.38
C ARG A 234 -3.60 29.39 -14.05
N LEU A 235 -4.76 28.72 -14.02
CA LEU A 235 -5.52 28.53 -12.79
C LEU A 235 -4.70 27.77 -11.73
N LEU A 236 -4.01 26.69 -12.12
CA LEU A 236 -3.15 25.91 -11.25
C LEU A 236 -1.94 26.69 -10.74
N ARG A 237 -1.26 27.49 -11.58
CA ARG A 237 -0.15 28.35 -11.13
C ARG A 237 -0.59 29.33 -10.04
N ASP A 238 -1.81 29.84 -10.15
CA ASP A 238 -2.37 30.77 -9.18
C ASP A 238 -2.75 30.09 -7.85
N ILE A 239 -3.40 28.92 -7.91
CA ILE A 239 -3.93 28.26 -6.71
C ILE A 239 -2.92 27.29 -6.08
N PHE A 240 -2.04 26.67 -6.86
CA PHE A 240 -1.10 25.65 -6.41
C PHE A 240 0.24 25.80 -7.14
N PRO A 241 1.07 26.81 -6.80
CA PRO A 241 2.29 27.14 -7.56
C PRO A 241 3.30 25.99 -7.72
N GLN A 242 3.26 25.00 -6.82
CA GLN A 242 4.15 23.83 -6.85
C GLN A 242 3.65 22.69 -7.75
N TYR A 243 2.48 22.81 -8.39
CA TYR A 243 1.95 21.74 -9.24
C TYR A 243 2.90 21.28 -10.36
N PRO A 244 3.81 22.10 -10.97
CA PRO A 244 4.67 21.60 -12.04
C PRO A 244 5.59 20.50 -11.56
N MET A 245 6.10 20.60 -10.34
CA MET A 245 6.91 19.56 -9.69
C MET A 245 6.14 18.24 -9.59
N TRP A 246 4.88 18.29 -9.12
CA TRP A 246 4.03 17.11 -8.99
C TRP A 246 3.58 16.54 -10.33
N ALA A 247 3.29 17.41 -11.31
CA ALA A 247 2.85 17.02 -12.65
C ALA A 247 4.00 16.40 -13.47
N ALA A 248 5.24 16.82 -13.23
CA ALA A 248 6.45 16.24 -13.83
C ALA A 248 6.87 14.91 -13.19
N TRP A 249 6.41 14.59 -11.98
CA TRP A 249 6.84 13.42 -11.22
C TRP A 249 6.52 12.07 -11.90
N ARG A 250 7.51 11.20 -12.04
CA ARG A 250 7.49 9.89 -12.71
C ARG A 250 8.23 8.84 -11.86
N PRO A 251 7.67 8.44 -10.70
CA PRO A 251 8.28 7.42 -9.85
C PRO A 251 8.15 6.02 -10.44
N ASN A 252 8.93 5.07 -9.92
CA ASN A 252 8.62 3.65 -10.10
C ASN A 252 7.41 3.27 -9.22
N VAL A 253 6.22 3.18 -9.83
CA VAL A 253 4.95 2.95 -9.11
C VAL A 253 4.96 1.63 -8.33
N ARG A 254 5.53 0.55 -8.89
CA ARG A 254 5.59 -0.76 -8.22
C ARG A 254 6.43 -0.68 -6.94
N ARG A 255 7.56 0.01 -7.01
CA ARG A 255 8.47 0.25 -5.90
C ARG A 255 7.80 1.04 -4.78
N ILE A 256 7.27 2.25 -5.07
CA ILE A 256 6.64 3.09 -4.03
C ILE A 256 5.41 2.42 -3.40
N MET A 257 4.69 1.58 -4.16
CA MET A 257 3.58 0.78 -3.63
C MET A 257 4.09 -0.27 -2.64
N SER A 258 5.18 -0.98 -2.97
CA SER A 258 5.78 -1.98 -2.06
C SER A 258 6.31 -1.35 -0.76
N TRP A 259 6.84 -0.13 -0.85
CA TRP A 259 7.40 0.63 0.29
C TRP A 259 6.34 1.14 1.27
N GLU A 260 5.07 1.18 0.88
CA GLU A 260 3.99 1.48 1.81
C GLU A 260 3.53 0.28 2.64
N GLY A 261 4.13 -0.88 2.43
CA GLY A 261 3.91 -2.09 3.23
C GLY A 261 4.38 -1.97 4.69
N VAL A 262 3.93 -2.95 5.49
CA VAL A 262 4.17 -3.01 6.95
C VAL A 262 5.65 -3.13 7.31
N HIS A 263 6.45 -3.78 6.46
CA HIS A 263 7.88 -4.06 6.74
C HIS A 263 8.74 -2.79 6.81
N LEU A 264 8.41 -1.75 6.03
CA LEU A 264 9.19 -0.50 6.01
C LEU A 264 8.77 0.49 7.11
N ALA A 265 7.58 0.33 7.69
CA ALA A 265 7.01 1.29 8.63
C ALA A 265 7.93 1.64 9.82
N PRO A 266 8.64 0.69 10.47
CA PRO A 266 9.57 1.00 11.57
C PRO A 266 10.80 1.81 11.14
N TYR A 267 11.22 1.67 9.87
CA TYR A 267 12.50 2.18 9.36
C TYR A 267 12.36 3.48 8.55
N ARG A 268 11.13 3.90 8.29
CA ARG A 268 10.81 4.99 7.36
C ARG A 268 11.43 6.35 7.70
N SER A 269 11.63 6.64 8.99
CA SER A 269 12.31 7.87 9.42
C SER A 269 13.80 7.84 9.08
N GLN A 270 14.46 6.71 9.31
CA GLN A 270 15.89 6.49 9.07
C GLN A 270 16.21 6.41 7.57
N LEU A 271 15.34 5.74 6.81
CA LEU A 271 15.47 5.61 5.35
C LEU A 271 15.01 6.84 4.59
N GLY A 272 14.63 7.92 5.30
CA GLY A 272 14.04 9.11 4.70
C GLY A 272 14.76 9.63 3.45
N PRO A 273 16.09 9.87 3.53
CA PRO A 273 16.86 10.33 2.37
C PRO A 273 16.81 9.38 1.16
N VAL A 274 16.75 8.07 1.39
CA VAL A 274 16.66 7.05 0.31
C VAL A 274 15.27 7.04 -0.30
N LEU A 275 14.22 7.08 0.52
CA LEU A 275 12.84 7.11 0.04
C LEU A 275 12.54 8.38 -0.74
N ASP A 276 13.13 9.51 -0.33
CA ASP A 276 12.96 10.80 -1.00
C ASP A 276 13.51 10.80 -2.44
N LEU A 277 14.39 9.85 -2.80
CA LEU A 277 14.92 9.69 -4.17
C LEU A 277 13.86 9.35 -5.22
N GLU A 278 12.83 8.59 -4.84
CA GLU A 278 11.65 8.32 -5.68
C GLU A 278 10.57 9.39 -5.54
N GLY A 279 10.78 10.39 -4.67
CA GLY A 279 9.88 11.53 -4.51
C GLY A 279 9.94 12.52 -5.68
N PRO A 280 9.03 13.51 -5.70
CA PRO A 280 9.01 14.56 -6.70
C PRO A 280 10.24 15.47 -6.60
N ASP A 281 10.60 16.11 -7.70
CA ASP A 281 11.76 17.01 -7.76
C ASP A 281 11.54 18.33 -7.01
N THR A 282 12.07 18.40 -5.78
CA THR A 282 12.00 19.58 -4.92
C THR A 282 13.03 20.66 -5.26
N THR A 283 13.93 20.44 -6.22
CA THR A 283 14.99 21.40 -6.59
C THR A 283 14.49 22.50 -7.53
N GLY A 284 13.28 22.35 -8.06
CA GLY A 284 12.71 23.28 -9.03
C GLY A 284 13.13 23.04 -10.48
N GLN A 285 14.00 22.06 -10.75
CA GLN A 285 14.39 21.68 -12.11
C GLN A 285 13.28 20.92 -12.87
N GLN A 286 12.21 20.50 -12.17
CA GLN A 286 11.07 19.79 -12.72
C GLN A 286 11.46 18.49 -13.44
N ARG A 287 12.49 17.79 -12.98
CA ARG A 287 12.77 16.44 -13.49
C ARG A 287 11.80 15.43 -12.88
N GLY A 288 11.72 14.27 -13.52
CA GLY A 288 10.77 13.23 -13.15
C GLY A 288 10.89 12.71 -11.72
N MET A 289 12.05 12.76 -11.08
CA MET A 289 12.27 12.30 -9.71
C MET A 289 13.46 13.05 -9.10
N LEU A 290 13.50 13.16 -7.77
CA LEU A 290 14.59 13.85 -7.06
C LEU A 290 15.98 13.31 -7.43
N ARG A 291 16.12 11.97 -7.54
CA ARG A 291 17.39 11.33 -7.94
C ARG A 291 17.93 11.77 -9.31
N ILE A 292 17.06 12.25 -10.20
CA ILE A 292 17.48 12.73 -11.53
C ILE A 292 17.99 14.18 -11.42
N SER A 293 17.38 14.99 -10.55
CA SER A 293 17.58 16.45 -10.49
C SER A 293 18.78 16.85 -9.68
N SER A 294 18.98 16.20 -8.54
CA SER A 294 20.10 16.47 -7.66
C SER A 294 20.37 15.24 -6.80
N PRO A 295 21.59 14.65 -6.89
CA PRO A 295 22.07 13.72 -5.86
C PRO A 295 22.19 14.40 -4.48
N GLY A 296 22.07 15.73 -4.42
CA GLY A 296 22.33 16.58 -3.26
C GLY A 296 21.42 16.37 -2.05
N ALA A 297 20.42 15.49 -2.11
CA ALA A 297 19.78 14.96 -0.89
C ALA A 297 20.83 14.36 0.08
N PHE A 298 21.94 13.85 -0.45
CA PHE A 298 23.09 13.36 0.32
C PHE A 298 24.21 14.40 0.50
N ALA A 299 24.12 15.59 -0.11
CA ALA A 299 25.14 16.63 0.06
C ALA A 299 25.21 17.13 1.52
N GLY A 300 24.10 17.07 2.27
CA GLY A 300 24.06 17.34 3.71
C GLY A 300 24.87 16.36 4.57
N LEU A 301 25.26 15.20 4.03
CA LEU A 301 26.17 14.25 4.68
C LEU A 301 27.66 14.62 4.51
N GLY A 302 27.95 15.81 3.95
CA GLY A 302 29.29 16.40 3.99
C GLY A 302 30.28 15.87 2.95
N ARG A 303 29.84 15.39 1.78
CA ARG A 303 30.74 14.95 0.71
C ARG A 303 30.35 15.51 -0.67
N PRO A 304 31.19 16.34 -1.30
CA PRO A 304 30.86 17.07 -2.53
C PRO A 304 31.26 16.39 -3.86
N GLU A 305 31.80 15.16 -3.87
CA GLU A 305 32.45 14.60 -5.08
C GLU A 305 31.57 13.67 -5.92
N PHE A 306 30.27 13.65 -5.66
CA PHE A 306 29.35 12.75 -6.33
C PHE A 306 28.75 13.39 -7.61
N SER A 307 29.55 13.42 -8.68
CA SER A 307 29.13 13.90 -10.01
C SER A 307 28.75 12.81 -11.02
N ASN A 308 28.90 11.51 -10.70
CA ASN A 308 28.58 10.37 -11.59
C ASN A 308 27.55 9.37 -11.00
N ASP A 309 26.78 9.81 -10.01
CA ASP A 309 26.20 8.95 -8.96
C ASP A 309 24.81 8.39 -9.17
N ARG A 310 24.22 8.63 -10.35
CA ARG A 310 22.88 8.11 -10.62
C ARG A 310 22.84 6.59 -10.54
N HIS A 311 23.86 5.91 -11.08
CA HIS A 311 23.93 4.45 -11.05
C HIS A 311 24.07 3.90 -9.61
N ILE A 312 24.79 4.61 -8.73
CA ILE A 312 24.92 4.24 -7.31
C ILE A 312 23.57 4.39 -6.60
N LEU A 313 22.85 5.48 -6.87
CA LEU A 313 21.51 5.70 -6.33
C LEU A 313 20.51 4.66 -6.84
N ASP A 314 20.55 4.34 -8.13
CA ASP A 314 19.68 3.31 -8.72
C ASP A 314 19.97 1.94 -8.09
N ARG A 315 21.24 1.57 -7.95
CA ARG A 315 21.70 0.35 -7.27
C ARG A 315 21.25 0.29 -5.80
N LEU A 316 21.37 1.39 -5.06
CA LEU A 316 20.86 1.48 -3.68
C LEU A 316 19.35 1.26 -3.59
N LEU A 317 18.57 1.77 -4.55
CA LEU A 317 17.12 1.57 -4.56
C LEU A 317 16.75 0.13 -4.92
N ASP A 318 17.48 -0.51 -5.83
CA ASP A 318 17.31 -1.92 -6.16
C ASP A 318 17.70 -2.82 -4.97
N ASP A 319 18.74 -2.45 -4.23
CA ASP A 319 19.13 -3.11 -2.98
C ASP A 319 18.08 -2.96 -1.90
N LEU A 320 17.46 -1.77 -1.74
CA LEU A 320 16.36 -1.57 -0.80
C LEU A 320 15.15 -2.45 -1.14
N ASP A 321 14.79 -2.56 -2.42
CA ASP A 321 13.72 -3.47 -2.87
C ASP A 321 14.06 -4.92 -2.53
N THR A 322 15.32 -5.31 -2.73
CA THR A 322 15.82 -6.65 -2.37
C THR A 322 15.77 -6.88 -0.86
N CYS A 323 16.18 -5.91 -0.04
CA CYS A 323 16.08 -5.99 1.42
C CYS A 323 14.62 -6.19 1.86
N LEU A 324 13.69 -5.42 1.30
CA LEU A 324 12.27 -5.55 1.64
C LEU A 324 11.69 -6.92 1.29
N SER A 325 12.22 -7.57 0.24
CA SER A 325 11.83 -8.93 -0.13
C SER A 325 12.39 -10.01 0.82
N ILE A 326 13.55 -9.75 1.45
CA ILE A 326 14.21 -10.68 2.37
C ILE A 326 13.65 -10.55 3.79
N GLY A 327 13.60 -9.31 4.32
CA GLY A 327 13.07 -9.05 5.65
C GLY A 327 13.68 -7.85 6.38
N PRO A 328 13.23 -7.58 7.62
CA PRO A 328 13.65 -6.42 8.41
C PRO A 328 15.14 -6.38 8.73
N GLY A 329 15.78 -7.52 9.00
CA GLY A 329 17.22 -7.57 9.29
C GLY A 329 18.09 -7.14 8.11
N SER A 330 17.65 -7.41 6.88
CA SER A 330 18.33 -6.89 5.68
C SER A 330 18.14 -5.39 5.47
N VAL A 331 16.98 -4.84 5.86
CA VAL A 331 16.76 -3.39 5.87
C VAL A 331 17.67 -2.71 6.91
N GLU A 332 17.82 -3.32 8.08
CA GLU A 332 18.75 -2.84 9.10
C GLU A 332 20.20 -2.85 8.65
N LEU A 333 20.60 -3.86 7.88
CA LEU A 333 21.94 -3.92 7.30
C LEU A 333 22.19 -2.78 6.31
N LEU A 334 21.21 -2.50 5.44
CA LEU A 334 21.28 -1.37 4.51
C LEU A 334 21.45 -0.05 5.28
N ILE A 335 20.68 0.15 6.35
CA ILE A 335 20.80 1.36 7.19
C ILE A 335 22.19 1.45 7.82
N ALA A 336 22.67 0.37 8.44
CA ALA A 336 23.95 0.35 9.12
C ALA A 336 25.10 0.67 8.16
N LEU A 337 25.09 0.08 6.95
CA LEU A 337 26.14 0.29 5.95
C LEU A 337 25.99 1.62 5.21
N CYS A 338 24.82 1.92 4.65
CA CYS A 338 24.67 3.01 3.68
C CYS A 338 24.26 4.35 4.31
N ILE A 339 23.64 4.33 5.49
CA ILE A 339 23.09 5.53 6.13
C ILE A 339 23.91 5.93 7.35
N GLU A 340 24.20 4.99 8.25
CA GLU A 340 24.94 5.27 9.50
C GLU A 340 26.46 5.39 9.27
N SER A 341 27.06 4.55 8.41
CA SER A 341 28.53 4.40 8.34
C SER A 341 29.32 5.44 7.51
N LYS A 342 28.87 6.70 7.51
CA LYS A 342 29.51 7.86 6.82
C LYS A 342 29.20 7.98 5.31
N GLY A 343 28.06 7.45 4.87
CA GLY A 343 27.46 7.72 3.56
C GLY A 343 27.53 6.56 2.56
N ILE A 344 26.74 6.68 1.49
CA ILE A 344 26.63 5.68 0.43
C ILE A 344 27.93 5.63 -0.37
N SER A 345 28.51 4.45 -0.54
CA SER A 345 29.69 4.23 -1.37
C SER A 345 29.57 2.91 -2.13
N THR A 346 30.29 2.77 -3.25
CA THR A 346 30.31 1.53 -4.03
C THR A 346 30.70 0.33 -3.17
N ARG A 347 31.68 0.50 -2.27
CA ARG A 347 32.12 -0.55 -1.34
C ARG A 347 31.01 -0.97 -0.37
N ALA A 348 30.25 -0.01 0.18
CA ALA A 348 29.15 -0.31 1.09
C ALA A 348 28.01 -1.07 0.39
N LEU A 349 27.72 -0.72 -0.87
CA LEU A 349 26.74 -1.45 -1.69
C LEU A 349 27.24 -2.86 -2.03
N GLU A 350 28.50 -3.02 -2.45
CA GLU A 350 29.08 -4.35 -2.72
C GLU A 350 29.05 -5.26 -1.48
N GLN A 351 29.29 -4.70 -0.29
CA GLN A 351 29.14 -5.40 0.99
C GLN A 351 27.70 -5.84 1.23
N LEU A 352 26.76 -4.91 1.07
CA LEU A 352 25.34 -5.17 1.22
C LEU A 352 24.90 -6.28 0.27
N GLU A 353 25.15 -6.13 -1.03
CA GLU A 353 24.80 -7.11 -2.06
C GLU A 353 25.38 -8.50 -1.80
N SER A 354 26.64 -8.57 -1.36
CA SER A 354 27.27 -9.84 -0.98
C SER A 354 26.50 -10.53 0.15
N ALA A 355 26.01 -9.77 1.12
CA ALA A 355 25.18 -10.27 2.21
C ALA A 355 23.75 -10.61 1.76
N LEU A 356 23.12 -9.78 0.93
CA LEU A 356 21.79 -10.01 0.38
C LEU A 356 21.75 -11.24 -0.55
N GLY A 357 22.89 -11.61 -1.15
CA GLY A 357 23.07 -12.84 -1.92
C GLY A 357 22.80 -14.11 -1.11
N LEU A 358 22.89 -14.05 0.23
CA LEU A 358 22.54 -15.17 1.11
C LEU A 358 21.03 -15.39 1.22
N ARG A 359 20.20 -14.39 0.92
CA ARG A 359 18.72 -14.45 1.06
C ARG A 359 18.24 -14.87 2.46
N HIS A 360 19.03 -14.58 3.50
CA HIS A 360 18.72 -14.91 4.89
C HIS A 360 18.66 -13.64 5.76
N ASP A 361 17.48 -13.35 6.30
CA ASP A 361 17.23 -12.14 7.09
C ASP A 361 18.02 -12.11 8.40
N GLN A 362 18.08 -13.24 9.12
CA GLN A 362 18.85 -13.38 10.36
C GLN A 362 20.35 -13.15 10.14
N SER A 363 20.89 -13.63 9.01
CA SER A 363 22.30 -13.39 8.67
C SER A 363 22.56 -11.91 8.42
N SER A 364 21.63 -11.24 7.74
CA SER A 364 21.73 -9.80 7.50
C SER A 364 21.65 -9.01 8.81
N GLN A 365 20.76 -9.39 9.73
CA GLN A 365 20.66 -8.80 11.07
C GLN A 365 21.97 -8.94 11.86
N ALA A 366 22.59 -10.12 11.86
CA ALA A 366 23.86 -10.35 12.55
C ALA A 366 24.98 -9.46 11.98
N LEU A 367 25.06 -9.33 10.65
CA LEU A 367 26.02 -8.44 9.99
C LEU A 367 25.72 -6.95 10.25
N ALA A 368 24.45 -6.57 10.39
CA ALA A 368 24.06 -5.21 10.75
C ALA A 368 24.56 -4.87 12.16
N ASN A 369 24.36 -5.79 13.11
CA ASN A 369 24.83 -5.65 14.48
C ASN A 369 26.37 -5.58 14.55
N LEU A 370 27.08 -6.38 13.73
CA LEU A 370 28.54 -6.29 13.60
C LEU A 370 28.97 -4.90 13.12
N THR A 371 28.36 -4.41 12.04
CA THR A 371 28.65 -3.09 11.45
C THR A 371 28.48 -1.95 12.47
N ARG A 372 27.40 -1.99 13.26
CA ARG A 372 27.12 -1.01 14.32
C ARG A 372 28.08 -1.15 15.49
N SER A 373 28.41 -2.37 15.91
CA SER A 373 29.32 -2.61 17.05
C SER A 373 30.74 -2.08 16.78
N VAL A 374 31.17 -2.11 15.52
CA VAL A 374 32.46 -1.58 15.10
C VAL A 374 32.45 -0.03 15.04
N SER A 375 31.32 0.55 14.64
CA SER A 375 31.18 2.00 14.43
C SER A 375 30.83 2.77 15.71
N SER A 376 30.19 2.13 16.69
CA SER A 376 29.73 2.75 17.93
C SER A 376 30.77 2.70 19.05
N LYS A 377 30.56 3.50 20.11
CA LYS A 377 31.41 3.44 21.32
C LYS A 377 31.36 2.02 21.92
N PRO A 378 32.45 1.53 22.51
CA PRO A 378 32.53 0.16 22.99
C PRO A 378 31.49 -0.13 24.07
N ASN A 379 30.50 -0.96 23.73
CA ASN A 379 29.65 -1.66 24.67
C ASN A 379 29.99 -3.15 24.57
N SER A 380 30.71 -3.65 25.56
CA SER A 380 31.21 -5.03 25.61
C SER A 380 30.13 -6.07 25.33
N THR A 381 28.96 -5.99 25.96
CA THR A 381 27.89 -6.98 25.80
C THR A 381 27.35 -6.97 24.37
N ILE A 382 27.03 -5.79 23.83
CA ILE A 382 26.52 -5.66 22.46
C ILE A 382 27.55 -6.13 21.45
N ASN A 383 28.81 -5.71 21.62
CA ASN A 383 29.91 -6.11 20.73
C ASN A 383 30.15 -7.62 20.78
N THR A 384 30.08 -8.22 21.97
CA THR A 384 30.26 -9.66 22.16
C THR A 384 29.21 -10.46 21.37
N TRP A 385 27.94 -10.09 21.50
CA TRP A 385 26.84 -10.74 20.77
C TRP A 385 26.87 -10.47 19.26
N ALA A 386 27.27 -9.27 18.85
CA ALA A 386 27.42 -8.92 17.45
C ALA A 386 28.51 -9.77 16.77
N PHE A 387 29.67 -9.93 17.42
CA PHE A 387 30.74 -10.78 16.89
C PHE A 387 30.37 -12.26 16.95
N SER A 388 29.78 -12.75 18.05
CA SER A 388 29.41 -14.16 18.18
C SER A 388 28.39 -14.62 17.14
N SER A 389 27.46 -13.75 16.76
CA SER A 389 26.45 -14.04 15.72
C SER A 389 26.99 -13.89 14.28
N ALA A 390 27.88 -12.94 14.03
CA ALA A 390 28.39 -12.67 12.69
C ALA A 390 29.54 -13.59 12.26
N LEU A 391 30.44 -13.97 13.17
CA LEU A 391 31.61 -14.81 12.86
C LEU A 391 31.25 -16.16 12.22
N PRO A 392 30.25 -16.93 12.71
CA PRO A 392 29.84 -18.17 12.07
C PRO A 392 29.43 -17.97 10.61
N ILE A 393 28.73 -16.87 10.30
CA ILE A 393 28.31 -16.52 8.94
C ILE A 393 29.54 -16.26 8.06
N LEU A 394 30.50 -15.47 8.55
CA LEU A 394 31.75 -15.19 7.82
C LEU A 394 32.60 -16.45 7.62
N THR A 395 32.56 -17.38 8.57
CA THR A 395 33.22 -18.69 8.45
C THR A 395 32.55 -19.56 7.38
N VAL A 396 31.23 -19.59 7.29
CA VAL A 396 30.53 -20.39 6.27
C VAL A 396 30.65 -19.78 4.87
N TYR A 397 30.74 -18.44 4.75
CA TYR A 397 30.70 -17.74 3.46
C TYR A 397 31.99 -16.92 3.19
N PRO A 398 33.02 -17.52 2.55
CA PRO A 398 34.31 -16.88 2.30
C PRO A 398 34.25 -15.56 1.52
N GLN A 399 33.27 -15.41 0.63
CA GLN A 399 33.06 -14.18 -0.13
C GLN A 399 32.79 -12.97 0.78
N LEU A 400 32.13 -13.18 1.92
CA LEU A 400 31.89 -12.12 2.90
C LEU A 400 33.15 -11.74 3.66
N ARG A 401 34.14 -12.63 3.76
CA ARG A 401 35.41 -12.33 4.46
C ARG A 401 36.20 -11.23 3.76
N LYS A 402 36.21 -11.22 2.42
CA LYS A 402 36.84 -10.14 1.64
C LYS A 402 36.17 -8.80 1.88
N SER A 403 34.84 -8.80 2.00
CA SER A 403 34.06 -7.59 2.14
C SER A 403 34.05 -7.05 3.59
N TYR A 404 33.97 -7.93 4.59
CA TYR A 404 33.83 -7.57 6.02
C TYR A 404 35.13 -7.74 6.84
N GLY A 405 35.99 -8.72 6.52
CA GLY A 405 37.15 -9.11 7.31
C GLY A 405 38.20 -8.00 7.45
N ASP A 406 38.67 -7.47 6.33
CA ASP A 406 39.72 -6.44 6.29
C ASP A 406 39.21 -5.07 6.77
N MET A 407 37.95 -4.74 6.47
CA MET A 407 37.39 -3.42 6.80
C MET A 407 37.19 -3.21 8.30
N TYR A 408 36.85 -4.28 9.00
CA TYR A 408 36.53 -4.23 10.42
C TYR A 408 37.66 -4.71 11.32
N ASP A 409 38.80 -5.09 10.74
CA ASP A 409 39.97 -5.65 11.43
C ASP A 409 39.53 -6.69 12.45
N ILE A 410 38.71 -7.65 11.99
CA ILE A 410 38.06 -8.64 12.85
C ILE A 410 39.12 -9.47 13.60
N ALA A 411 40.26 -9.72 12.95
CA ALA A 411 41.41 -10.39 13.55
C ALA A 411 41.92 -9.67 14.80
N ARG A 412 42.02 -8.34 14.78
CA ARG A 412 42.42 -7.58 15.97
C ARG A 412 41.29 -7.36 16.96
N ARG A 413 40.10 -6.99 16.46
CA ARG A 413 38.97 -6.59 17.31
C ARG A 413 38.31 -7.75 18.04
N GLY A 414 38.26 -8.94 17.45
CA GLY A 414 37.68 -10.12 18.10
C GLY A 414 38.31 -10.40 19.47
N PRO A 415 39.65 -10.58 19.54
CA PRO A 415 40.37 -10.71 20.80
C PRO A 415 40.19 -9.54 21.77
N ASP A 416 40.18 -8.30 21.28
CA ASP A 416 39.98 -7.11 22.11
C ASP A 416 38.58 -7.07 22.75
N VAL A 417 37.54 -7.42 21.98
CA VAL A 417 36.15 -7.51 22.45
C VAL A 417 36.01 -8.61 23.49
N LEU A 418 36.56 -9.81 23.22
CA LEU A 418 36.54 -10.92 24.17
C LEU A 418 37.25 -10.54 25.47
N SER A 419 38.47 -10.01 25.39
CA SER A 419 39.26 -9.60 26.56
C SER A 419 38.56 -8.51 27.38
N THR A 420 37.88 -7.58 26.71
CA THR A 420 37.11 -6.52 27.38
C THR A 420 35.89 -7.09 28.09
N ALA A 421 35.14 -7.98 27.44
CA ALA A 421 33.99 -8.66 28.04
C ALA A 421 34.40 -9.50 29.25
N GLN A 422 35.49 -10.27 29.12
CA GLN A 422 36.08 -11.05 30.19
C GLN A 422 36.49 -10.19 31.39
N ARG A 423 37.18 -9.07 31.16
CA ARG A 423 37.55 -8.13 32.23
C ARG A 423 36.34 -7.59 32.98
N GLN A 424 35.29 -7.20 32.26
CA GLN A 424 34.06 -6.71 32.87
C GLN A 424 33.28 -7.80 33.61
N PHE A 425 33.30 -9.02 33.11
CA PHE A 425 32.73 -10.16 33.80
C PHE A 425 33.48 -10.41 35.12
N CYS A 426 34.82 -10.47 35.10
CA CYS A 426 35.63 -10.58 36.33
C CYS A 426 35.35 -9.44 37.32
N GLN A 427 35.20 -8.20 36.84
CA GLN A 427 34.85 -7.07 37.69
C GLN A 427 33.46 -7.26 38.34
N SER A 428 32.47 -7.74 37.57
CA SER A 428 31.14 -8.04 38.09
C SER A 428 31.19 -9.15 39.15
N LEU A 429 31.98 -10.20 38.92
CA LEU A 429 32.19 -11.27 39.89
C LEU A 429 32.87 -10.76 41.18
N ALA A 430 33.84 -9.84 41.08
CA ALA A 430 34.49 -9.22 42.23
C ALA A 430 33.51 -8.38 43.08
N GLU A 431 32.48 -7.81 42.45
CA GLU A 431 31.35 -7.15 43.12
C GLU A 431 30.28 -8.15 43.62
N ASN A 432 30.55 -9.46 43.55
CA ASN A 432 29.61 -10.55 43.86
C ASN A 432 28.31 -10.48 43.04
N ARG A 433 28.37 -9.95 41.82
CA ARG A 433 27.26 -9.87 40.85
C ARG A 433 27.53 -10.81 39.68
N VAL A 434 26.73 -11.85 39.55
CA VAL A 434 26.80 -12.77 38.41
C VAL A 434 25.98 -12.18 37.26
N ASN A 435 26.61 -11.98 36.10
CA ASN A 435 25.95 -11.49 34.89
C ASN A 435 25.89 -12.60 33.85
N ASP A 436 24.84 -13.43 33.92
CA ASP A 436 24.68 -14.63 33.10
C ASP A 436 24.72 -14.31 31.62
N ARG A 437 24.08 -13.20 31.19
CA ARG A 437 24.05 -12.78 29.79
C ARG A 437 25.43 -12.43 29.23
N LEU A 438 26.29 -11.84 30.06
CA LEU A 438 27.67 -11.53 29.65
C LEU A 438 28.51 -12.81 29.60
N ALA A 439 28.33 -13.72 30.57
CA ALA A 439 28.98 -15.03 30.56
C ALA A 439 28.61 -15.83 29.30
N GLU A 440 27.32 -15.97 29.00
CA GLU A 440 26.82 -16.63 27.79
C GLU A 440 27.37 -15.98 26.51
N GLY A 441 27.41 -14.64 26.47
CA GLY A 441 28.03 -13.91 25.37
C GLY A 441 29.51 -14.24 25.19
N ILE A 442 30.28 -14.26 26.27
CA ILE A 442 31.72 -14.60 26.25
C ILE A 442 31.94 -16.00 25.70
N LEU A 443 31.14 -16.99 26.12
CA LEU A 443 31.22 -18.36 25.61
C LEU A 443 30.87 -18.45 24.13
N ALA A 444 29.78 -17.79 23.73
CA ALA A 444 29.35 -17.76 22.34
C ALA A 444 30.42 -17.11 21.45
N LEU A 445 31.03 -16.02 21.90
CA LEU A 445 32.13 -15.36 21.19
C LEU A 445 33.39 -16.21 21.15
N GLY A 446 33.82 -16.78 22.28
CA GLY A 446 34.99 -17.65 22.35
C GLY A 446 34.86 -18.85 21.42
N SER A 447 33.68 -19.49 21.41
CA SER A 447 33.36 -20.58 20.49
C SER A 447 33.40 -20.10 19.02
N ALA A 448 32.77 -18.97 18.72
CA ALA A 448 32.76 -18.43 17.37
C ALA A 448 34.17 -18.07 16.85
N LEU A 449 35.05 -17.56 17.71
CA LEU A 449 36.46 -17.29 17.40
C LEU A 449 37.26 -18.58 17.22
N LEU A 450 36.98 -19.61 18.02
CA LEU A 450 37.61 -20.93 17.89
C LEU A 450 37.26 -21.57 16.52
N TYR A 451 36.00 -21.50 16.09
CA TYR A 451 35.56 -22.04 14.80
C TYR A 451 35.98 -21.19 13.60
N ALA A 452 36.36 -19.94 13.80
CA ALA A 452 36.86 -19.06 12.75
C ALA A 452 38.35 -19.32 12.43
N HIS A 453 38.67 -20.54 11.97
CA HIS A 453 40.05 -20.97 11.71
C HIS A 453 40.85 -20.07 10.76
N TRP A 454 40.16 -19.37 9.86
CA TRP A 454 40.77 -18.41 8.94
C TRP A 454 41.36 -17.18 9.65
N LEU A 455 41.03 -16.93 10.91
CA LEU A 455 41.63 -15.87 11.73
C LEU A 455 42.87 -16.34 12.50
N HIS A 456 43.06 -17.66 12.67
CA HIS A 456 44.08 -18.22 13.55
C HIS A 456 45.51 -17.92 13.05
N GLU A 457 45.68 -17.73 11.75
CA GLU A 457 46.97 -17.32 11.14
C GLU A 457 47.43 -15.92 11.57
N HIS A 458 46.52 -15.09 12.08
CA HIS A 458 46.81 -13.75 12.57
C HIS A 458 47.00 -13.68 14.09
N TRP A 459 46.87 -14.80 14.80
CA TRP A 459 46.91 -14.86 16.26
C TRP A 459 48.12 -15.63 16.76
N GLN A 460 48.53 -15.32 17.99
CA GLN A 460 49.58 -16.08 18.68
C GLN A 460 49.06 -17.49 19.00
N PRO A 461 49.88 -18.56 18.86
CA PRO A 461 49.47 -19.93 19.17
C PRO A 461 48.86 -20.07 20.58
N ALA A 462 49.46 -19.39 21.57
CA ALA A 462 48.97 -19.37 22.95
C ALA A 462 47.52 -18.85 23.10
N TYR A 463 47.09 -17.94 22.22
CA TYR A 463 45.71 -17.44 22.22
C TYR A 463 44.75 -18.49 21.63
N VAL A 464 45.16 -19.19 20.58
CA VAL A 464 44.37 -20.28 19.97
C VAL A 464 44.25 -21.48 20.93
N ASP A 465 45.32 -21.82 21.63
CA ASP A 465 45.31 -22.84 22.68
C ASP A 465 44.34 -22.45 23.82
N MET A 466 44.31 -21.17 24.19
CA MET A 466 43.39 -20.65 25.19
C MET A 466 41.93 -20.78 24.73
N LEU A 467 41.61 -20.45 23.47
CA LEU A 467 40.27 -20.67 22.90
C LEU A 467 39.88 -22.15 22.89
N SER A 468 40.81 -23.06 22.61
CA SER A 468 40.55 -24.51 22.60
C SER A 468 40.23 -25.07 23.99
N ASN A 469 40.60 -24.34 25.04
CA ASN A 469 40.34 -24.70 26.44
C ASN A 469 39.09 -24.00 27.04
N PHE A 470 38.27 -23.34 26.20
CA PHE A 470 37.03 -22.71 26.65
C PHE A 470 36.05 -23.76 27.21
N PRO A 471 35.36 -23.45 28.33
CA PRO A 471 34.35 -24.35 28.87
C PRO A 471 33.14 -24.44 27.93
N THR A 472 32.45 -25.57 27.95
CA THR A 472 31.21 -25.76 27.22
C THR A 472 30.05 -24.95 27.83
N GLU A 473 29.01 -24.70 27.03
CA GLU A 473 27.79 -24.03 27.49
C GLU A 473 27.12 -24.80 28.66
N GLN A 474 27.14 -26.14 28.59
CA GLN A 474 26.59 -27.00 29.64
C GLN A 474 27.40 -26.89 30.94
N GLU A 475 28.72 -26.97 30.86
CA GLU A 475 29.60 -26.78 32.03
C GLU A 475 29.36 -25.42 32.68
N THR A 476 29.26 -24.37 31.87
CA THR A 476 29.06 -23.01 32.42
C THR A 476 27.70 -22.84 33.07
N ARG A 477 26.62 -23.37 32.46
CA ARG A 477 25.29 -23.37 33.10
C ARG A 477 25.27 -24.15 34.40
N SER A 478 25.90 -25.32 34.44
CA SER A 478 26.00 -26.10 35.69
C SER A 478 26.70 -25.31 36.79
N MET A 479 27.72 -24.53 36.46
CA MET A 479 28.43 -23.68 37.43
C MET A 479 27.64 -22.46 37.88
N LEU A 480 26.93 -21.80 36.97
CA LEU A 480 26.04 -20.68 37.31
C LEU A 480 24.91 -21.16 38.24
N ASN A 481 24.27 -22.30 37.91
CA ASN A 481 23.26 -22.93 38.75
C ASN A 481 23.81 -23.31 40.13
N MET A 482 25.05 -23.81 40.19
CA MET A 482 25.72 -24.11 41.46
C MET A 482 25.89 -22.85 42.31
N LEU A 483 26.27 -21.72 41.70
CA LEU A 483 26.41 -20.44 42.41
C LEU A 483 25.09 -19.92 42.97
N GLU A 484 23.98 -20.14 42.29
CA GLU A 484 22.65 -19.77 42.76
C GLU A 484 22.19 -20.63 43.94
N GLN A 485 22.50 -21.93 43.90
CA GLN A 485 22.04 -22.90 44.91
C GLN A 485 22.92 -22.96 46.15
N THR A 486 24.14 -22.42 46.08
CA THR A 486 25.12 -22.54 47.17
C THR A 486 24.90 -21.50 48.25
N THR A 487 24.55 -21.95 49.46
CA THR A 487 24.47 -21.12 50.68
C THR A 487 25.81 -20.98 51.41
N SER A 488 26.77 -21.87 51.14
CA SER A 488 28.11 -21.85 51.74
C SER A 488 29.02 -20.81 51.08
N THR A 489 29.49 -19.84 51.86
CA THR A 489 30.39 -18.77 51.39
C THR A 489 31.69 -19.31 50.78
N SER A 490 32.27 -20.38 51.34
CA SER A 490 33.54 -20.95 50.83
C SER A 490 33.36 -21.65 49.47
N THR A 491 32.28 -22.42 49.32
CA THR A 491 31.92 -23.09 48.07
C THR A 491 31.58 -22.08 46.98
N ARG A 492 30.87 -20.99 47.35
CA ARG A 492 30.57 -19.89 46.44
C ARG A 492 31.83 -19.18 45.96
N LEU A 493 32.78 -18.88 46.85
CA LEU A 493 34.05 -18.27 46.48
C LEU A 493 34.88 -19.15 45.53
N GLY A 494 34.92 -20.47 45.76
CA GLY A 494 35.60 -21.41 44.86
C GLY A 494 34.97 -21.46 43.46
N ALA A 495 33.63 -21.46 43.37
CA ALA A 495 32.94 -21.43 42.09
C ALA A 495 33.11 -20.08 41.34
N LEU A 496 33.18 -18.96 42.07
CA LEU A 496 33.49 -17.64 41.49
C LEU A 496 34.92 -17.58 40.92
N ASP A 497 35.91 -18.11 41.65
CA ASP A 497 37.31 -18.16 41.20
C ASP A 497 37.48 -19.05 39.96
N PHE A 498 36.76 -20.18 39.94
CA PHE A 498 36.75 -21.06 38.78
C PHE A 498 36.12 -20.39 37.54
N LEU A 499 35.00 -19.68 37.68
CA LEU A 499 34.39 -18.92 36.58
C LEU A 499 35.30 -17.78 36.11
N ALA A 500 35.94 -17.06 37.03
CA ALA A 500 36.90 -16.02 36.70
C ALA A 500 38.09 -16.58 35.90
N THR A 501 38.52 -17.80 36.21
CA THR A 501 39.62 -18.48 35.52
C THR A 501 39.23 -19.02 34.15
N ARG A 502 38.10 -19.72 34.06
CA ARG A 502 37.68 -20.41 32.82
C ARG A 502 36.96 -19.51 31.83
N VAL A 503 36.08 -18.63 32.31
CA VAL A 503 35.29 -17.72 31.46
C VAL A 503 35.98 -16.36 31.38
N GLY A 504 36.47 -15.85 32.51
CA GLY A 504 37.12 -14.54 32.61
C GLY A 504 38.57 -14.48 32.12
N GLY A 505 39.17 -15.60 31.73
CA GLY A 505 40.48 -15.62 31.06
C GLY A 505 41.65 -15.08 31.90
N THR A 506 41.60 -15.17 33.24
CA THR A 506 42.62 -14.57 34.15
C THR A 506 44.06 -15.04 33.89
N LEU A 507 44.28 -16.15 33.18
CA LEU A 507 45.60 -16.58 32.69
C LEU A 507 46.25 -15.56 31.72
N LEU A 508 45.45 -14.82 30.93
CA LEU A 508 45.93 -13.80 29.98
C LEU A 508 46.24 -12.44 30.66
N LEU A 509 45.58 -12.12 31.77
CA LEU A 509 45.83 -10.87 32.50
C LEU A 509 47.16 -10.92 33.28
N ARG A 510 47.64 -12.12 33.65
CA ARG A 510 48.94 -12.29 34.34
C ARG A 510 50.14 -12.24 33.39
N THR A 511 49.99 -12.66 32.14
CA THR A 511 51.07 -12.66 31.16
C THR A 511 51.36 -11.29 30.55
N THR A 512 50.43 -10.34 30.66
CA THR A 512 50.64 -8.94 30.24
C THR A 512 51.18 -8.03 31.35
N SER A 513 51.21 -8.48 32.62
CA SER A 513 51.67 -7.68 33.76
C SER A 513 53.08 -8.03 34.27
N SER A 514 53.82 -8.93 33.61
CA SER A 514 55.16 -9.37 34.07
C SER A 514 56.35 -8.62 33.45
N ALA A 515 56.12 -7.51 32.77
CA ALA A 515 57.18 -6.68 32.17
C ALA A 515 57.41 -5.35 32.92
N SER A 516 57.60 -5.40 34.24
CA SER A 516 58.27 -4.31 34.98
C SER A 516 58.48 -4.66 36.45
N THR A 517 59.56 -5.39 36.75
CA THR A 517 60.48 -5.15 37.89
C THR A 517 61.57 -6.21 37.94
N SER A 518 62.76 -5.89 37.45
CA SER A 518 63.99 -6.58 37.87
C SER A 518 65.15 -5.59 37.94
N THR A 519 65.52 -5.24 39.16
CA THR A 519 66.79 -4.60 39.54
C THR A 519 67.76 -5.69 40.01
N LEU A 520 68.95 -5.71 39.38
CA LEU A 520 70.30 -6.04 39.90
C LEU A 520 70.53 -7.49 40.44
N SER A 521 71.63 -8.20 40.22
CA SER A 521 72.98 -7.86 39.74
C SER A 521 73.74 -9.10 39.19
N SER A 522 74.55 -8.86 38.14
CA SER A 522 75.91 -9.39 37.84
C SER A 522 76.32 -10.84 38.15
N THR A 523 76.84 -11.56 37.14
CA THR A 523 78.29 -11.67 36.85
C THR A 523 78.58 -12.35 35.49
N SER A 524 79.68 -11.91 34.87
CA SER A 524 80.43 -12.31 33.66
C SER A 524 80.54 -13.83 33.39
N THR A 525 80.88 -14.40 32.22
CA THR A 525 81.73 -14.08 31.04
C THR A 525 81.42 -15.21 30.02
N GLU A 526 81.27 -15.06 28.70
CA GLU A 526 82.30 -15.18 27.65
C GLU A 526 81.57 -15.36 26.29
N LEU A 527 82.11 -14.76 25.22
CA LEU A 527 81.85 -15.04 23.79
C LEU A 527 82.58 -16.34 23.36
N PRO A 528 82.39 -16.97 22.17
CA PRO A 528 81.94 -16.36 20.91
C PRO A 528 81.10 -17.23 19.94
N ALA A 529 80.83 -16.63 18.78
CA ALA A 529 80.76 -17.22 17.43
C ALA A 529 79.38 -17.66 16.86
N THR A 530 78.94 -16.85 15.90
CA THR A 530 78.11 -17.23 14.74
C THR A 530 78.74 -18.40 13.96
N PRO A 531 77.93 -19.22 13.27
CA PRO A 531 77.92 -19.03 11.81
C PRO A 531 76.55 -19.18 11.12
N PHE A 532 76.60 -18.69 9.89
CA PHE A 532 75.71 -18.77 8.73
C PHE A 532 75.07 -20.13 8.38
N SER A 533 74.06 -20.02 7.50
CA SER A 533 73.55 -21.03 6.54
C SER A 533 72.60 -22.08 7.14
N SER A 534 71.57 -22.58 6.47
CA SER A 534 71.19 -22.55 5.06
C SER A 534 69.75 -23.05 4.91
N ALA A 535 69.13 -22.68 3.80
CA ALA A 535 67.92 -23.28 3.28
C ALA A 535 67.99 -24.82 3.20
N SER A 536 66.86 -25.46 3.47
CA SER A 536 66.56 -26.80 2.94
C SER A 536 65.06 -26.97 2.79
N SER A 537 64.66 -26.92 1.53
CA SER A 537 63.50 -27.56 0.93
C SER A 537 63.33 -29.01 1.40
N SER A 538 62.12 -29.37 1.80
CA SER A 538 61.67 -30.77 1.78
C SER A 538 60.19 -30.85 1.42
N SER A 539 59.98 -31.32 0.21
CA SER A 539 58.80 -31.94 -0.33
C SER A 539 58.34 -33.15 0.50
N SER A 540 57.05 -33.21 0.83
CA SER A 540 56.31 -34.45 1.15
C SER A 540 54.85 -34.23 0.79
N SER A 541 54.42 -34.67 -0.39
CA SER A 541 53.80 -36.00 -0.62
C SER A 541 52.45 -36.18 0.08
N GLY A 542 51.41 -35.98 -0.73
CA GLY A 542 50.03 -36.45 -0.68
C GLY A 542 49.51 -37.24 0.51
N SER A 543 48.36 -36.78 1.01
CA SER A 543 47.30 -37.65 1.51
C SER A 543 45.93 -37.03 1.18
N PRO A 544 44.94 -37.79 0.69
CA PRO A 544 43.64 -37.24 0.31
C PRO A 544 42.77 -37.10 1.56
N PHE A 545 42.51 -35.86 1.98
CA PHE A 545 41.50 -35.59 3.00
C PHE A 545 40.11 -35.74 2.39
N SER A 546 39.44 -36.85 2.71
CA SER A 546 38.00 -36.99 2.58
C SER A 546 37.31 -36.00 3.52
N ILE A 547 36.70 -34.96 2.96
CA ILE A 547 35.83 -34.04 3.70
C ILE A 547 34.59 -34.82 4.14
N PRO A 548 34.27 -34.91 5.44
CA PRO A 548 32.99 -35.46 5.86
C PRO A 548 31.89 -34.50 5.38
N ILE A 549 31.04 -34.97 4.46
CA ILE A 549 29.79 -34.28 4.13
C ILE A 549 28.89 -34.43 5.36
N THR A 550 28.91 -33.45 6.26
CA THR A 550 27.88 -33.33 7.30
C THR A 550 26.55 -32.95 6.63
N PRO A 551 25.45 -33.66 6.92
CA PRO A 551 24.15 -33.32 6.37
C PRO A 551 23.75 -31.90 6.82
N PRO A 552 23.13 -31.09 5.95
CA PRO A 552 22.66 -29.76 6.31
C PRO A 552 21.71 -29.86 7.50
N THR A 553 21.98 -29.04 8.52
CA THR A 553 21.12 -28.90 9.69
C THR A 553 19.70 -28.54 9.21
N PRO A 554 18.65 -29.28 9.60
CA PRO A 554 17.30 -28.99 9.14
C PRO A 554 16.92 -27.57 9.55
N ILE A 555 16.61 -26.73 8.55
CA ILE A 555 16.10 -25.38 8.77
C ILE A 555 14.77 -25.52 9.51
N VAL A 556 14.76 -25.11 10.78
CA VAL A 556 13.54 -25.05 11.58
C VAL A 556 12.75 -23.85 11.09
N ILE A 557 11.78 -24.09 10.19
CA ILE A 557 10.77 -23.08 9.86
C ILE A 557 9.92 -22.90 11.12
N THR A 558 10.18 -21.83 11.86
CA THR A 558 9.34 -21.45 13.00
C THR A 558 7.97 -21.02 12.48
N GLU A 559 6.98 -21.91 12.60
CA GLU A 559 5.58 -21.61 12.29
C GLU A 559 5.08 -20.43 13.15
N ASP A 560 4.14 -19.65 12.60
CA ASP A 560 3.55 -18.51 13.31
C ASP A 560 2.89 -18.95 14.63
N PRO A 561 3.08 -18.23 15.76
CA PRO A 561 2.54 -18.61 17.06
C PRO A 561 1.02 -18.84 17.09
N ILE A 562 0.24 -18.24 16.18
CA ILE A 562 -1.21 -18.45 16.08
C ILE A 562 -1.59 -19.91 15.88
N TRP A 563 -0.70 -20.70 15.26
CA TRP A 563 -0.91 -22.12 15.02
C TRP A 563 -0.84 -22.99 16.27
N TYR A 564 -0.36 -22.44 17.39
CA TYR A 564 -0.26 -23.09 18.69
C TYR A 564 -1.08 -22.38 19.78
N ALA A 565 -1.62 -21.20 19.49
CA ALA A 565 -2.48 -20.47 20.41
C ALA A 565 -3.72 -21.30 20.79
N LYS A 566 -4.23 -21.11 22.01
CA LYS A 566 -5.49 -21.72 22.45
C LYS A 566 -6.66 -20.97 21.79
N LEU A 567 -7.41 -21.65 20.94
CA LEU A 567 -8.57 -21.12 20.23
C LEU A 567 -9.87 -21.73 20.79
N ASP A 568 -11.01 -21.08 20.57
CA ASP A 568 -12.31 -21.70 20.78
C ASP A 568 -12.59 -22.82 19.76
N ILE A 569 -13.67 -23.56 19.98
CA ILE A 569 -14.00 -24.75 19.21
C ILE A 569 -14.16 -24.48 17.71
N GLU A 570 -14.72 -23.34 17.31
CA GLU A 570 -14.97 -23.03 15.89
C GLU A 570 -13.66 -22.67 15.18
N ARG A 571 -12.84 -21.82 15.80
CA ARG A 571 -11.54 -21.41 15.26
C ARG A 571 -10.53 -22.54 15.30
N GLU A 572 -10.64 -23.44 16.27
CA GLU A 572 -9.87 -24.67 16.31
C GLU A 572 -10.24 -25.62 15.16
N ASN A 573 -11.53 -25.79 14.89
CA ASN A 573 -12.00 -26.59 13.75
C ASN A 573 -11.54 -25.97 12.42
N PHE A 574 -11.62 -24.65 12.30
CA PHE A 574 -11.10 -23.92 11.14
C PHE A 574 -9.58 -24.11 10.99
N ARG A 575 -8.81 -24.00 12.07
CA ARG A 575 -7.36 -24.27 12.10
C ARG A 575 -7.02 -25.68 11.64
N ARG A 576 -7.77 -26.69 12.11
CA ARG A 576 -7.60 -28.09 11.67
C ARG A 576 -7.91 -28.26 10.19
N LEU A 577 -8.94 -27.57 9.69
CA LEU A 577 -9.30 -27.59 8.28
C LEU A 577 -8.18 -27.00 7.41
N LEU A 578 -7.61 -25.86 7.81
CA LEU A 578 -6.48 -25.23 7.12
C LEU A 578 -5.21 -26.11 7.14
N ARG A 579 -4.97 -26.87 8.21
CA ARG A 579 -3.88 -27.88 8.29
C ARG A 579 -4.19 -29.20 7.58
N GLY A 580 -5.46 -29.42 7.21
CA GLY A 580 -5.94 -30.65 6.60
C GLY A 580 -5.30 -30.91 5.24
N SER A 581 -5.24 -32.17 4.82
CA SER A 581 -4.60 -32.60 3.56
C SER A 581 -5.11 -31.85 2.32
N ILE A 582 -6.38 -31.45 2.32
CA ILE A 582 -7.01 -30.69 1.24
C ILE A 582 -6.45 -29.27 1.12
N MET A 583 -6.03 -28.67 2.23
CA MET A 583 -5.62 -27.25 2.30
C MET A 583 -4.12 -27.05 2.52
N ARG A 584 -3.33 -28.12 2.69
CA ARG A 584 -1.86 -28.05 2.79
C ARG A 584 -1.19 -27.42 1.57
N GLU A 585 -1.87 -27.44 0.43
CA GLU A 585 -1.35 -26.84 -0.80
C GLU A 585 -1.53 -25.33 -0.85
N LEU A 586 -2.34 -24.74 0.04
CA LEU A 586 -2.49 -23.29 0.11
C LEU A 586 -1.23 -22.62 0.68
N ASP A 587 -0.96 -21.39 0.25
CA ASP A 587 0.12 -20.58 0.80
C ASP A 587 -0.05 -20.41 2.32
N ASN A 588 0.95 -20.85 3.08
CA ASN A 588 1.02 -20.72 4.54
C ASN A 588 0.80 -19.28 5.01
N LYS A 589 1.19 -18.28 4.22
CA LYS A 589 0.96 -16.88 4.52
C LYS A 589 -0.53 -16.54 4.49
N ILE A 590 -1.26 -16.99 3.47
CA ILE A 590 -2.70 -16.75 3.33
C ILE A 590 -3.45 -17.44 4.46
N THR A 591 -3.17 -18.72 4.72
CA THR A 591 -3.85 -19.49 5.77
C THR A 591 -3.57 -18.92 7.16
N THR A 592 -2.35 -18.45 7.43
CA THR A 592 -1.99 -17.76 8.68
C THR A 592 -2.75 -16.45 8.85
N VAL A 593 -2.86 -15.63 7.81
CA VAL A 593 -3.62 -14.36 7.86
C VAL A 593 -5.11 -14.62 8.06
N CYS A 594 -5.70 -15.61 7.37
CA CYS A 594 -7.10 -15.99 7.57
C CYS A 594 -7.37 -16.52 8.98
N LEU A 595 -6.45 -17.31 9.54
CA LEU A 595 -6.58 -17.79 10.90
C LEU A 595 -6.50 -16.65 11.92
N LYS A 596 -5.60 -15.69 11.74
CA LYS A 596 -5.56 -14.47 12.57
C LYS A 596 -6.82 -13.63 12.43
N GLN A 597 -7.30 -13.42 11.20
CA GLN A 597 -8.54 -12.68 10.95
C GLN A 597 -9.76 -13.38 11.54
N SER A 598 -9.77 -14.72 11.63
CA SER A 598 -10.86 -15.47 12.24
C SER A 598 -11.15 -15.05 13.68
N LEU A 599 -10.16 -14.54 14.43
CA LEU A 599 -10.32 -14.02 15.78
C LEU A 599 -11.24 -12.78 15.83
N ALA A 600 -11.31 -12.01 14.74
CA ALA A 600 -12.13 -10.80 14.63
C ALA A 600 -13.52 -11.07 14.02
N GLU A 601 -13.72 -12.23 13.41
CA GLU A 601 -15.00 -12.62 12.81
C GLU A 601 -15.94 -13.27 13.84
N SER A 602 -17.24 -13.31 13.52
CA SER A 602 -18.21 -14.00 14.38
C SER A 602 -18.11 -15.51 14.25
N ASP A 603 -18.48 -16.23 15.31
CA ASP A 603 -18.46 -17.70 15.32
C ASP A 603 -19.35 -18.30 14.23
N GLY A 604 -20.50 -17.68 13.97
CA GLY A 604 -21.40 -18.08 12.88
C GLY A 604 -20.77 -17.93 11.50
N PHE A 605 -19.96 -16.88 11.27
CA PHE A 605 -19.22 -16.71 10.03
C PHE A 605 -18.14 -17.80 9.87
N ILE A 606 -17.35 -18.04 10.91
CA ILE A 606 -16.27 -19.04 10.88
C ILE A 606 -16.80 -20.46 10.73
N ARG A 607 -17.91 -20.80 11.39
CA ARG A 607 -18.59 -22.08 11.23
C ARG A 607 -19.02 -22.32 9.79
N GLU A 608 -19.61 -21.30 9.16
CA GLU A 608 -20.13 -21.41 7.80
C GLU A 608 -19.01 -21.47 6.75
N VAL A 609 -17.96 -20.66 6.90
CA VAL A 609 -16.73 -20.76 6.09
C VAL A 609 -16.13 -22.16 6.21
N SER A 610 -15.98 -22.66 7.43
CA SER A 610 -15.42 -23.99 7.69
C SER A 610 -16.26 -25.08 7.04
N ARG A 611 -17.59 -24.98 7.13
CA ARG A 611 -18.54 -25.94 6.54
C ARG A 611 -18.45 -25.96 5.01
N ILE A 612 -18.34 -24.79 4.38
CA ILE A 612 -18.23 -24.66 2.92
C ILE A 612 -16.91 -25.25 2.42
N MET A 613 -15.82 -25.03 3.17
CA MET A 613 -14.47 -25.49 2.82
C MET A 613 -14.25 -27.01 2.99
N ILE A 614 -15.28 -27.78 3.39
CA ILE A 614 -15.20 -29.25 3.43
C ILE A 614 -15.28 -29.79 2.00
N GLY A 615 -14.11 -30.12 1.44
CA GLY A 615 -13.97 -30.76 0.14
C GLY A 615 -13.01 -30.02 -0.80
N ASN A 616 -12.60 -30.68 -1.88
CA ASN A 616 -11.69 -30.12 -2.88
C ASN A 616 -12.33 -30.06 -4.27
N THR A 617 -13.50 -29.43 -4.39
CA THR A 617 -14.27 -29.38 -5.64
C THR A 617 -14.50 -27.95 -6.13
N ASP A 618 -14.81 -27.78 -7.42
CA ASP A 618 -15.19 -26.49 -7.99
C ASP A 618 -16.42 -25.90 -7.26
N GLN A 619 -17.35 -26.76 -6.83
CA GLN A 619 -18.55 -26.38 -6.06
C GLN A 619 -18.23 -25.68 -4.74
N VAL A 620 -17.11 -26.02 -4.08
CA VAL A 620 -16.67 -25.32 -2.87
C VAL A 620 -16.39 -23.84 -3.16
N CYS A 621 -15.76 -23.53 -4.30
CA CYS A 621 -15.48 -22.15 -4.69
C CYS A 621 -16.76 -21.40 -5.06
N VAL A 622 -17.72 -22.07 -5.71
CA VAL A 622 -19.05 -21.51 -6.01
C VAL A 622 -19.81 -21.17 -4.73
N ASN A 623 -19.84 -22.10 -3.78
CA ASN A 623 -20.51 -21.92 -2.49
C ASN A 623 -19.84 -20.82 -1.66
N MET A 624 -18.51 -20.77 -1.66
CA MET A 624 -17.73 -19.75 -0.96
C MET A 624 -17.98 -18.37 -1.57
N ALA A 625 -17.95 -18.23 -2.90
CA ALA A 625 -18.28 -16.98 -3.59
C ALA A 625 -19.69 -16.51 -3.24
N LYS A 626 -20.68 -17.42 -3.26
CA LYS A 626 -22.07 -17.10 -2.86
C LYS A 626 -22.17 -16.62 -1.42
N PHE A 627 -21.50 -17.30 -0.50
CA PHE A 627 -21.51 -16.92 0.92
C PHE A 627 -20.87 -15.55 1.14
N LEU A 628 -19.68 -15.32 0.58
CA LEU A 628 -18.96 -14.05 0.69
C LEU A 628 -19.67 -12.91 -0.04
N GLY A 629 -20.29 -13.16 -1.20
CA GLY A 629 -21.04 -12.19 -1.98
C GLY A 629 -22.34 -11.74 -1.31
N ASN A 630 -22.98 -12.62 -0.53
CA ASN A 630 -24.10 -12.26 0.35
C ASN A 630 -23.66 -11.46 1.58
N TRP A 631 -22.40 -11.61 2.01
CA TRP A 631 -21.80 -10.86 3.10
C TRP A 631 -21.25 -9.49 2.65
N ALA A 632 -20.86 -9.36 1.39
CA ALA A 632 -20.41 -8.11 0.81
C ALA A 632 -21.58 -7.15 0.53
N PRO A 633 -21.38 -5.83 0.66
CA PRO A 633 -22.35 -4.84 0.21
C PRO A 633 -22.65 -5.02 -1.29
N PRO A 634 -23.88 -4.75 -1.76
CA PRO A 634 -24.21 -4.76 -3.18
C PRO A 634 -23.25 -3.84 -3.96
N ALA A 635 -22.67 -4.36 -5.05
CA ALA A 635 -21.78 -3.60 -5.92
C ALA A 635 -22.46 -2.30 -6.39
N GLY A 636 -21.80 -1.16 -6.22
CA GLY A 636 -22.33 0.17 -6.58
C GLY A 636 -23.07 0.91 -5.47
N THR A 637 -23.35 0.28 -4.32
CA THR A 637 -23.79 1.02 -3.13
C THR A 637 -22.58 1.51 -2.34
N ALA A 638 -22.00 2.65 -2.75
CA ALA A 638 -21.09 3.38 -1.88
C ALA A 638 -21.80 3.61 -0.55
N ALA A 639 -21.24 3.06 0.54
CA ALA A 639 -21.86 3.02 1.85
C ALA A 639 -22.50 4.38 2.18
N SER A 640 -23.84 4.44 2.16
CA SER A 640 -24.57 5.54 2.79
C SER A 640 -24.53 5.27 4.29
N TRP A 641 -23.61 5.91 4.99
CA TRP A 641 -23.41 5.78 6.44
C TRP A 641 -24.61 6.25 7.30
N ASN A 642 -25.73 6.64 6.69
CA ASN A 642 -26.80 7.41 7.33
C ASN A 642 -28.03 6.61 7.80
N SER A 643 -28.08 5.28 7.66
CA SER A 643 -29.17 4.50 8.27
C SER A 643 -28.78 4.06 9.69
N GLY A 644 -29.21 4.82 10.70
CA GLY A 644 -28.96 4.59 12.14
C GLY A 644 -29.54 3.29 12.74
N SER A 645 -29.79 2.25 11.94
CA SER A 645 -30.16 0.94 12.44
C SER A 645 -28.90 0.17 12.83
N ALA A 646 -28.75 -0.11 14.12
CA ALA A 646 -27.67 -0.93 14.66
C ALA A 646 -27.62 -2.36 14.05
N ALA A 647 -28.69 -2.80 13.38
CA ALA A 647 -28.78 -4.11 12.75
C ALA A 647 -28.19 -4.18 11.32
N ALA A 648 -27.82 -3.05 10.70
CA ALA A 648 -27.35 -3.02 9.31
C ALA A 648 -25.95 -2.38 9.15
N ARG A 649 -25.02 -2.65 10.07
CA ARG A 649 -23.60 -2.40 9.80
C ARG A 649 -23.11 -3.47 8.83
N VAL A 650 -23.27 -3.20 7.54
CA VAL A 650 -22.66 -4.00 6.48
C VAL A 650 -21.14 -3.99 6.72
N ARG A 651 -20.61 -5.12 7.21
CA ARG A 651 -19.19 -5.25 7.49
C ARG A 651 -18.46 -5.32 6.16
N VAL A 652 -17.43 -4.49 6.00
CA VAL A 652 -16.53 -4.59 4.86
C VAL A 652 -15.83 -5.95 4.93
N LEU A 653 -15.99 -6.77 3.89
CA LEU A 653 -15.34 -8.07 3.81
C LEU A 653 -13.83 -7.89 3.81
N ASN A 654 -13.14 -8.51 4.77
CA ASN A 654 -11.67 -8.45 4.87
C ASN A 654 -11.02 -9.10 3.63
N ASP A 655 -9.96 -8.48 3.11
CA ASP A 655 -9.27 -8.94 1.89
C ASP A 655 -8.67 -10.35 2.03
N CYS A 656 -8.36 -10.83 3.24
CA CYS A 656 -7.86 -12.19 3.41
C CYS A 656 -8.86 -13.25 2.92
N TRP A 657 -10.16 -13.01 3.07
CA TRP A 657 -11.21 -13.94 2.62
C TRP A 657 -11.31 -13.96 1.09
N LYS A 658 -11.09 -12.81 0.44
CA LYS A 658 -11.01 -12.70 -1.02
C LYS A 658 -9.78 -13.46 -1.54
N ASN A 659 -8.63 -13.26 -0.90
CA ASN A 659 -7.39 -13.94 -1.26
C ASN A 659 -7.47 -15.45 -1.04
N LEU A 660 -8.16 -15.90 0.01
CA LEU A 660 -8.41 -17.31 0.25
C LEU A 660 -9.25 -17.92 -0.87
N LEU A 661 -10.36 -17.29 -1.25
CA LEU A 661 -11.19 -17.74 -2.38
C LEU A 661 -10.39 -17.76 -3.69
N LEU A 662 -9.60 -16.71 -3.95
CA LEU A 662 -8.79 -16.62 -5.17
C LEU A 662 -7.73 -17.73 -5.22
N GLU A 663 -7.05 -18.01 -4.12
CA GLU A 663 -6.07 -19.09 -4.05
C GLU A 663 -6.73 -20.46 -4.21
N MET A 664 -7.91 -20.67 -3.60
CA MET A 664 -8.70 -21.89 -3.80
C MET A 664 -9.08 -22.09 -5.27
N MET A 665 -9.41 -21.02 -6.00
CA MET A 665 -9.71 -21.05 -7.43
C MET A 665 -8.45 -21.33 -8.27
N ARG A 666 -7.31 -20.73 -7.94
CA ARG A 666 -6.03 -20.95 -8.64
C ARG A 666 -5.55 -22.39 -8.56
N ARG A 667 -5.82 -23.06 -7.44
CA ARG A 667 -5.44 -24.47 -7.22
C ARG A 667 -6.36 -25.45 -7.94
N ARG A 668 -7.46 -24.98 -8.55
CA ARG A 668 -8.29 -25.86 -9.39
C ARG A 668 -7.56 -26.19 -10.69
N PRO A 669 -7.82 -27.38 -11.26
CA PRO A 669 -7.34 -27.69 -12.60
C PRO A 669 -7.75 -26.57 -13.57
N PRO A 670 -6.90 -26.24 -14.56
CA PRO A 670 -7.19 -25.21 -15.57
C PRO A 670 -8.59 -25.40 -16.20
N GLY A 671 -9.26 -24.30 -16.56
CA GLY A 671 -10.62 -24.35 -17.11
C GLY A 671 -11.72 -24.53 -16.05
N MET A 672 -11.50 -24.06 -14.81
CA MET A 672 -12.56 -24.04 -13.80
C MET A 672 -13.77 -23.24 -14.26
N LEU A 673 -13.56 -22.10 -14.93
CA LEU A 673 -14.66 -21.30 -15.48
C LEU A 673 -15.52 -22.13 -16.46
N ASP A 674 -14.88 -22.86 -17.38
CA ASP A 674 -15.55 -23.72 -18.36
C ASP A 674 -16.31 -24.87 -17.68
N ARG A 675 -15.69 -25.55 -16.71
CA ARG A 675 -16.37 -26.63 -15.94
C ARG A 675 -17.55 -26.11 -15.12
N CYS A 676 -17.41 -24.95 -14.48
CA CYS A 676 -18.52 -24.30 -13.77
C CYS A 676 -19.61 -23.90 -14.75
N ALA A 677 -19.28 -23.42 -15.95
CA ALA A 677 -20.26 -23.15 -16.98
C ALA A 677 -20.99 -24.45 -17.28
N GLU A 678 -20.32 -25.50 -17.74
CA GLU A 678 -20.92 -26.79 -18.07
C GLU A 678 -21.86 -27.34 -16.98
N GLN A 679 -21.39 -27.39 -15.73
CA GLN A 679 -22.09 -28.02 -14.60
C GLN A 679 -23.25 -27.21 -14.02
N LEU A 680 -23.16 -25.87 -14.01
CA LEU A 680 -24.17 -25.02 -13.38
C LEU A 680 -25.36 -24.75 -14.33
N GLY A 681 -26.58 -24.75 -13.77
CA GLY A 681 -27.75 -24.23 -14.49
C GLY A 681 -27.62 -22.72 -14.73
N LEU A 682 -28.28 -22.17 -15.76
CA LEU A 682 -28.16 -20.75 -16.16
C LEU A 682 -28.33 -19.78 -14.98
N ARG A 683 -29.37 -19.98 -14.15
CA ARG A 683 -29.62 -19.13 -12.98
C ARG A 683 -28.50 -19.20 -11.94
N THR A 684 -28.00 -20.41 -11.65
CA THR A 684 -26.91 -20.61 -10.69
C THR A 684 -25.58 -20.06 -11.20
N TRP A 685 -25.37 -20.12 -12.52
CA TRP A 685 -24.24 -19.49 -13.19
C TRP A 685 -24.27 -17.96 -13.08
N GLU A 686 -25.39 -17.33 -13.42
CA GLU A 686 -25.55 -15.87 -13.30
C GLU A 686 -25.44 -15.41 -11.84
N ASP A 687 -26.05 -16.14 -10.89
CA ASP A 687 -25.91 -15.88 -9.46
C ASP A 687 -24.45 -15.99 -9.00
N TRP A 688 -23.69 -16.96 -9.51
CA TRP A 688 -22.29 -17.14 -9.15
C TRP A 688 -21.41 -15.98 -9.65
N LEU A 689 -21.60 -15.55 -10.91
CA LEU A 689 -20.88 -14.40 -11.48
C LEU A 689 -21.21 -13.10 -10.73
N ASP A 690 -22.48 -12.86 -10.39
CA ASP A 690 -22.87 -11.69 -9.59
C ASP A 690 -22.20 -11.70 -8.21
N ASN A 691 -22.17 -12.85 -7.54
CA ASN A 691 -21.50 -13.00 -6.26
C ASN A 691 -19.98 -12.76 -6.35
N LEU A 692 -19.32 -13.24 -7.41
CA LEU A 692 -17.91 -12.93 -7.65
C LEU A 692 -17.69 -11.42 -7.86
N GLY A 693 -18.56 -10.77 -8.63
CA GLY A 693 -18.53 -9.33 -8.84
C GLY A 693 -18.66 -8.53 -7.53
N ARG A 694 -19.51 -8.99 -6.61
CA ARG A 694 -19.65 -8.41 -5.25
C ARG A 694 -18.41 -8.62 -4.39
N VAL A 695 -17.80 -9.80 -4.42
CA VAL A 695 -16.61 -10.11 -3.61
C VAL A 695 -15.40 -9.30 -4.06
N PHE A 696 -15.17 -9.18 -5.36
CA PHE A 696 -13.98 -8.54 -5.93
C PHE A 696 -14.18 -7.08 -6.38
N ALA A 697 -15.38 -6.52 -6.16
CA ALA A 697 -15.71 -5.13 -6.45
C ALA A 697 -15.41 -4.71 -7.90
N ASP A 698 -15.87 -5.53 -8.87
CA ASP A 698 -15.73 -5.46 -10.35
C ASP A 698 -14.90 -6.63 -10.93
N ASN A 699 -15.38 -7.24 -12.04
CA ASN A 699 -14.73 -8.35 -12.76
C ASN A 699 -13.31 -7.99 -13.25
N ARG A 700 -12.98 -6.70 -13.33
CA ARG A 700 -11.64 -6.20 -13.66
C ARG A 700 -10.54 -6.70 -12.72
N HIS A 701 -10.84 -7.02 -11.46
CA HIS A 701 -9.83 -7.58 -10.55
C HIS A 701 -9.40 -9.00 -10.95
N LEU A 702 -10.37 -9.85 -11.32
CA LEU A 702 -10.08 -11.21 -11.80
C LEU A 702 -9.34 -11.17 -13.13
N GLN A 703 -9.67 -10.21 -13.99
CA GLN A 703 -8.97 -9.98 -15.25
C GLN A 703 -7.51 -9.53 -15.06
N ARG A 704 -7.25 -8.55 -14.17
CA ARG A 704 -5.87 -8.12 -13.88
C ARG A 704 -5.01 -9.24 -13.30
N GLU A 705 -5.60 -10.05 -12.42
CA GLU A 705 -4.94 -11.24 -11.89
C GLU A 705 -4.66 -12.27 -12.99
N ALA A 706 -5.59 -12.44 -13.93
CA ALA A 706 -5.38 -13.29 -15.10
C ALA A 706 -4.25 -12.79 -16.02
N GLU A 707 -4.15 -11.48 -16.22
CA GLU A 707 -3.07 -10.84 -17.00
C GLU A 707 -1.70 -10.97 -16.31
N MET A 708 -1.65 -10.82 -14.98
CA MET A 708 -0.40 -10.92 -14.21
C MET A 708 0.17 -12.35 -14.13
N ALA A 709 -0.69 -13.37 -14.13
CA ALA A 709 -0.27 -14.76 -13.96
C ALA A 709 0.29 -15.42 -15.24
N GLY A 710 0.26 -14.76 -16.40
CA GLY A 710 0.78 -15.28 -17.68
C GLY A 710 -0.01 -16.47 -18.28
N ALA A 711 -0.84 -17.11 -17.47
CA ALA A 711 -1.91 -18.01 -17.83
C ALA A 711 -3.11 -17.63 -16.94
N GLY A 712 -4.17 -17.11 -17.53
CA GLY A 712 -5.26 -16.48 -16.80
C GLY A 712 -5.75 -17.32 -15.63
N VAL A 713 -5.82 -16.74 -14.43
CA VAL A 713 -6.38 -17.38 -13.23
C VAL A 713 -7.71 -18.02 -13.61
N ALA A 714 -7.73 -19.35 -13.70
CA ALA A 714 -8.91 -20.15 -14.01
C ALA A 714 -9.67 -19.80 -15.31
N GLY A 715 -9.08 -19.04 -16.26
CA GLY A 715 -9.71 -18.67 -17.52
C GLY A 715 -10.67 -17.47 -17.46
N PHE A 716 -10.66 -16.68 -16.38
CA PHE A 716 -11.54 -15.52 -16.19
C PHE A 716 -11.10 -14.30 -17.03
N THR A 717 -11.53 -14.26 -18.29
CA THR A 717 -11.52 -13.04 -19.12
C THR A 717 -12.96 -12.56 -19.34
N ASN A 718 -13.17 -11.24 -19.50
CA ASN A 718 -14.51 -10.70 -19.74
C ASN A 718 -15.11 -11.29 -21.02
N GLU A 719 -14.29 -11.49 -22.04
CA GLU A 719 -14.66 -12.11 -23.30
C GLU A 719 -15.13 -13.54 -23.08
N LYS A 720 -14.37 -14.34 -22.32
CA LYS A 720 -14.74 -15.74 -22.05
C LYS A 720 -15.98 -15.87 -21.19
N VAL A 721 -16.14 -15.01 -20.18
CA VAL A 721 -17.34 -14.95 -19.34
C VAL A 721 -18.57 -14.59 -20.18
N ALA A 722 -18.46 -13.61 -21.08
CA ALA A 722 -19.54 -13.22 -21.98
C ALA A 722 -19.89 -14.35 -22.97
N GLU A 723 -18.88 -15.00 -23.57
CA GLU A 723 -19.05 -16.13 -24.49
C GLU A 723 -19.84 -17.28 -23.84
N LEU A 724 -19.38 -17.75 -22.67
CA LEU A 724 -20.00 -18.86 -21.94
C LEU A 724 -21.42 -18.51 -21.44
N THR A 725 -21.65 -17.25 -21.08
CA THR A 725 -22.98 -16.79 -20.66
C THR A 725 -23.97 -16.80 -21.83
N GLU A 726 -23.55 -16.34 -23.01
CA GLU A 726 -24.39 -16.40 -24.22
C GLU A 726 -24.64 -17.85 -24.68
N GLU A 727 -23.63 -18.71 -24.60
CA GLU A 727 -23.80 -20.14 -24.87
C GLU A 727 -24.85 -20.78 -23.94
N LYS A 728 -24.80 -20.47 -22.65
CA LYS A 728 -25.79 -20.94 -21.67
C LYS A 728 -27.20 -20.43 -21.95
N ARG A 729 -27.35 -19.16 -22.35
CA ARG A 729 -28.64 -18.59 -22.75
C ARG A 729 -29.20 -19.29 -23.99
N ARG A 730 -28.36 -19.53 -25.00
CA ARG A 730 -28.73 -20.27 -26.21
C ARG A 730 -29.20 -21.69 -25.88
N ASN A 731 -28.46 -22.40 -25.04
CA ASN A 731 -28.80 -23.77 -24.61
C ASN A 731 -30.10 -23.82 -23.79
N ALA A 732 -30.38 -22.80 -22.97
CA ALA A 732 -31.63 -22.70 -22.22
C ALA A 732 -32.84 -22.45 -23.16
N MET A 733 -32.70 -21.55 -24.14
CA MET A 733 -33.75 -21.27 -25.13
C MET A 733 -34.05 -22.47 -26.04
N GLY A 734 -33.03 -23.21 -26.47
CA GLY A 734 -33.19 -24.41 -27.32
C GLY A 734 -33.98 -25.53 -26.64
N ARG A 735 -33.88 -25.67 -25.31
CA ARG A 735 -34.66 -26.67 -24.55
C ARG A 735 -36.13 -26.27 -24.38
N SER A 736 -36.44 -24.98 -24.33
CA SER A 736 -37.83 -24.51 -24.25
C SER A 736 -38.60 -24.63 -25.57
N GLY A 737 -37.91 -24.67 -26.72
CA GLY A 737 -38.53 -24.78 -28.04
C GLY A 737 -38.90 -26.20 -28.48
N SER A 738 -38.28 -27.24 -27.91
CA SER A 738 -38.44 -28.63 -28.38
C SER A 738 -39.57 -29.42 -27.70
N GLY A 739 -40.39 -28.79 -26.85
CA GLY A 739 -41.46 -29.44 -26.09
C GLY A 739 -42.87 -29.32 -26.68
N ALA A 740 -43.05 -28.69 -27.85
CA ALA A 740 -44.37 -28.33 -28.37
C ALA A 740 -44.96 -29.26 -29.45
N THR A 741 -44.31 -30.37 -29.82
CA THR A 741 -44.82 -31.28 -30.86
C THR A 741 -44.83 -32.74 -30.42
N ALA A 742 -45.85 -33.15 -29.65
CA ALA A 742 -46.43 -34.50 -29.65
C ALA A 742 -47.65 -34.58 -28.69
N SER A 743 -48.75 -33.93 -29.06
CA SER A 743 -50.08 -34.33 -28.57
C SER A 743 -51.00 -34.54 -29.79
N THR A 744 -50.68 -35.56 -30.59
CA THR A 744 -51.61 -36.07 -31.61
C THR A 744 -52.68 -36.89 -30.90
N GLY A 745 -53.92 -36.42 -31.02
CA GLY A 745 -55.09 -37.00 -30.39
C GLY A 745 -55.38 -38.43 -30.86
N VAL A 746 -55.81 -39.25 -29.91
CA VAL A 746 -56.59 -40.45 -30.18
C VAL A 746 -58.02 -40.13 -29.73
N SER A 747 -58.85 -39.75 -30.70
CA SER A 747 -60.31 -39.79 -30.56
C SER A 747 -60.86 -40.92 -31.42
N SER A 748 -61.64 -41.75 -30.74
CA SER A 748 -62.48 -42.86 -31.17
C SER A 748 -63.33 -42.62 -32.43
N ALA A 749 -63.56 -43.66 -33.23
CA ALA A 749 -64.91 -44.20 -33.48
C ALA A 749 -64.91 -45.44 -34.41
N GLY A 750 -65.49 -46.54 -33.92
CA GLY A 750 -66.51 -47.32 -34.64
C GLY A 750 -66.08 -48.48 -35.56
N GLY A 751 -66.37 -49.73 -35.14
CA GLY A 751 -66.44 -50.88 -36.05
C GLY A 751 -66.53 -52.28 -35.41
N ARG A 752 -67.75 -52.68 -35.01
CA ARG A 752 -68.33 -54.06 -34.90
C ARG A 752 -67.42 -55.29 -34.69
N ALA A 753 -67.65 -56.00 -33.59
CA ALA A 753 -68.40 -57.27 -33.54
C ALA A 753 -68.92 -57.49 -32.11
#